data_AF-A0A554JV57-F1
#
_entry.id   AF-A0A554JV57-F1
#
_cell.length_a   1.000
_cell.length_b   1.000
_cell.length_c   1.000
_cell.angle_alpha   90.00
_cell.angle_beta   90.00
_cell.angle_gamma   90.00
#
_symmetry.space_group_name_H-M   'P 1'
#
loop_
_entity.id
_entity.type
_entity.pdbx_description
1 polymer ?
#
loop_
_entity_poly.entity_id
_entity_poly.type
_entity_poly.pdbx_seq_one_letter_code
_entity_poly.pdbx_strand_id
1 'polypeptide(L)'
;MNAWVRLLRRFPLAAGWYPPRGVWVGLALGVGVLLLAGSSAHSQATTLFVSPTGSDANACTAAAPCRQVRRALTAVGPGDTIVVADGDYLGFTASGINGTAAAPITIRAQGAGANMLVTTDRADNRDTILITSSSYLVIDGLRASNANRAGIRVSLSSNITVRNSVFGNNGMWGIFTDFTPGLVLENNKTFGSVGQHGIYVSNSQVANDNLIIRGNESYGNNWNGIQVNGDCFAGGDGIISGALIERNIVHDNNLKGFSFISMSDSVVRNNLIYNNGIVGGAGGIHLVDEPGCGLPSSNNVVVNNTVIEPRIAGVRMSLGARGNVLFNDLIVSNQAIVDEGPQGPAYDVGADELGTTITDTTPPVISTVAAGSITNTTATITWTTDEPSDSQVEYGTTITYGSSTTLDPARVTSHSQVISGLTANTLYHYRVKSRDAAGNLATSGDFTFTTLTATPTLAPRLLLTPGRLAQLQTYMQRNTARWQALRAQADAATGTSGTDMLPVLGLAYRVTGNTTYASRAASILRTNAVASNTIFNREHNGYYYRTELWYMAIGFDWVKDQLTPAERAQVAGWLMDRADAVWPETTPSRSTGWAVSNPANNYFWGFMMSWPAALAAEGFDTGSHPISGTNRPQYHRNLALSKWRTLVRPFTDNWGKGGVWAEGTNYDSTYNMALILDAHKSATGQDLINEPGFNFLKDSLKWRMYSTAPNNGVAYNYGDQSRYPEAPLWSLDRLRALPVFANITDQTLRQQTKYWLDQVAPSTLDQYHKAWEFLYYDEDLPVTPLSSLPLSYYAEGPGLLVK
;
A
#
# COMPACT_ATOMS: atom_id res chain seq x y z
N MET A 1 -10.14 31.87 -47.41
CA MET A 1 -9.47 31.28 -46.24
C MET A 1 -10.49 30.37 -45.58
N ASN A 2 -10.53 29.10 -46.01
CA ASN A 2 -9.89 27.95 -45.35
C ASN A 2 -10.73 27.47 -44.16
N ALA A 3 -11.05 26.19 -43.95
CA ALA A 3 -11.00 24.96 -44.74
C ALA A 3 -11.82 23.96 -43.88
N TRP A 4 -12.85 23.33 -44.43
CA TRP A 4 -12.90 21.93 -44.85
C TRP A 4 -13.00 20.86 -43.71
N VAL A 5 -13.82 19.78 -43.71
CA VAL A 5 -15.09 19.36 -44.36
C VAL A 5 -15.16 17.81 -44.45
N ARG A 6 -16.40 17.28 -44.38
CA ARG A 6 -16.99 16.05 -45.00
C ARG A 6 -16.71 14.66 -44.38
N LEU A 7 -17.54 13.61 -44.54
CA LEU A 7 -18.92 13.32 -45.03
C LEU A 7 -18.98 11.80 -45.32
N LEU A 8 -20.11 11.13 -45.04
CA LEU A 8 -20.93 10.34 -46.01
C LEU A 8 -21.75 9.22 -45.36
N ARG A 9 -23.06 9.29 -45.66
CA ARG A 9 -23.98 8.14 -45.78
C ARG A 9 -23.89 7.57 -47.21
N ARG A 10 -24.17 6.27 -47.41
CA ARG A 10 -25.22 5.72 -48.32
C ARG A 10 -25.19 4.18 -48.43
N PHE A 11 -26.39 3.59 -48.48
CA PHE A 11 -26.77 2.20 -48.80
C PHE A 11 -26.50 1.80 -50.28
N PRO A 12 -26.69 0.51 -50.64
CA PRO A 12 -27.88 0.17 -51.44
C PRO A 12 -28.67 -1.08 -50.99
N LEU A 13 -29.94 -1.09 -51.43
CA LEU A 13 -31.00 -2.11 -51.31
C LEU A 13 -31.00 -3.09 -52.51
N ALA A 14 -31.52 -4.32 -52.32
CA ALA A 14 -32.46 -5.05 -53.22
C ALA A 14 -32.74 -6.45 -52.62
N ALA A 15 -33.93 -6.73 -52.06
CA ALA A 15 -35.15 -7.26 -52.71
C ALA A 15 -35.25 -8.80 -52.55
N GLY A 16 -36.32 -9.43 -52.05
CA GLY A 16 -37.60 -9.00 -51.51
C GLY A 16 -38.45 -10.23 -51.15
N TRP A 17 -39.53 -10.07 -50.37
CA TRP A 17 -40.92 -10.36 -50.75
C TRP A 17 -41.89 -10.08 -49.57
N TYR A 18 -43.13 -9.77 -49.95
CA TYR A 18 -44.15 -8.97 -49.27
C TYR A 18 -45.00 -9.68 -48.16
N PRO A 19 -45.72 -8.90 -47.31
CA PRO A 19 -46.80 -9.29 -46.37
C PRO A 19 -48.19 -9.29 -47.10
N PRO A 20 -49.43 -9.48 -46.52
CA PRO A 20 -50.01 -8.69 -45.39
C PRO A 20 -51.19 -9.31 -44.55
N ARG A 21 -51.68 -8.49 -43.59
CA ARG A 21 -53.01 -8.46 -42.90
C ARG A 21 -53.12 -9.26 -41.58
N GLY A 22 -53.73 -8.74 -40.50
CA GLY A 22 -54.63 -7.60 -40.37
C GLY A 22 -54.80 -7.06 -38.94
N VAL A 23 -55.42 -5.88 -38.93
CA VAL A 23 -55.74 -4.93 -37.85
C VAL A 23 -56.90 -5.44 -36.99
N TRP A 24 -57.02 -5.03 -35.72
CA TRP A 24 -58.13 -4.20 -35.16
C TRP A 24 -58.04 -3.99 -33.64
N VAL A 25 -58.24 -2.73 -33.26
CA VAL A 25 -58.49 -2.20 -31.91
C VAL A 25 -60.00 -2.21 -31.66
N GLY A 26 -60.46 -2.51 -30.44
CA GLY A 26 -61.83 -2.21 -30.01
C GLY A 26 -62.23 -2.83 -28.65
N LEU A 27 -62.53 -1.97 -27.68
CA LEU A 27 -63.16 -2.30 -26.39
C LEU A 27 -64.52 -3.02 -26.57
N ALA A 28 -64.82 -3.97 -25.68
CA ALA A 28 -66.19 -4.32 -25.32
C ALA A 28 -66.28 -4.74 -23.84
N LEU A 29 -67.06 -4.00 -23.06
CA LEU A 29 -67.63 -4.40 -21.78
C LEU A 29 -68.65 -5.53 -22.03
N GLY A 30 -68.51 -6.64 -21.31
CA GLY A 30 -69.47 -7.75 -21.32
C GLY A 30 -69.50 -8.45 -19.96
N VAL A 31 -70.48 -8.10 -19.14
CA VAL A 31 -70.90 -8.83 -17.93
C VAL A 31 -71.42 -10.19 -18.34
N GLY A 32 -70.99 -11.28 -17.68
CA GLY A 32 -71.63 -12.57 -17.90
C GLY A 32 -70.96 -13.79 -17.25
N VAL A 33 -71.42 -14.08 -16.03
CA VAL A 33 -71.54 -15.43 -15.43
C VAL A 33 -70.26 -16.07 -14.87
N LEU A 34 -70.08 -15.82 -13.57
CA LEU A 34 -69.36 -16.67 -12.64
C LEU A 34 -69.96 -18.09 -12.67
N LEU A 35 -69.20 -19.06 -13.18
CA LEU A 35 -69.42 -20.48 -12.90
C LEU A 35 -68.65 -20.81 -11.62
N LEU A 36 -69.37 -20.79 -10.50
CA LEU A 36 -68.94 -21.28 -9.20
C LEU A 36 -68.72 -22.81 -9.28
N ALA A 37 -67.46 -23.22 -9.49
CA ALA A 37 -66.99 -24.49 -9.00
C ALA A 37 -66.50 -24.26 -7.56
N GLY A 38 -67.21 -24.85 -6.59
CA GLY A 38 -67.02 -24.63 -5.17
C GLY A 38 -65.58 -24.89 -4.72
N SER A 39 -64.84 -23.82 -4.48
CA SER A 39 -63.75 -23.83 -3.52
C SER A 39 -64.37 -23.63 -2.15
N SER A 40 -64.31 -24.66 -1.31
CA SER A 40 -64.47 -24.48 0.12
C SER A 40 -63.46 -23.43 0.56
N ALA A 41 -63.96 -22.25 0.93
CA ALA A 41 -63.16 -21.16 1.46
C ALA A 41 -62.44 -21.66 2.72
N HIS A 42 -61.12 -21.85 2.62
CA HIS A 42 -60.28 -22.03 3.80
C HIS A 42 -60.23 -20.67 4.50
N SER A 43 -61.02 -20.51 5.57
CA SER A 43 -60.95 -19.32 6.42
C SER A 43 -59.55 -19.22 7.04
N GLN A 44 -59.02 -18.00 7.21
CA GLN A 44 -57.77 -17.63 7.92
C GLN A 44 -56.69 -18.72 8.07
N ALA A 45 -55.49 -18.43 7.54
CA ALA A 45 -54.28 -19.22 7.74
C ALA A 45 -54.18 -19.80 9.16
N THR A 46 -54.19 -21.13 9.24
CA THR A 46 -54.22 -21.89 10.49
C THR A 46 -52.84 -22.48 10.78
N THR A 47 -52.50 -22.61 12.07
CA THR A 47 -51.26 -23.27 12.51
C THR A 47 -51.55 -24.68 13.01
N LEU A 48 -50.93 -25.68 12.39
CA LEU A 48 -50.97 -27.08 12.79
C LEU A 48 -49.70 -27.43 13.56
N PHE A 49 -49.83 -28.13 14.69
CA PHE A 49 -48.71 -28.47 15.57
C PHE A 49 -48.40 -29.96 15.54
N VAL A 50 -47.11 -30.27 15.36
CA VAL A 50 -46.55 -31.63 15.33
C VAL A 50 -45.53 -31.75 16.46
N SER A 51 -45.61 -32.80 17.27
CA SER A 51 -44.72 -33.03 18.42
C SER A 51 -44.44 -34.52 18.62
N PRO A 52 -43.24 -34.93 19.10
CA PRO A 52 -42.95 -36.33 19.38
C PRO A 52 -43.84 -36.87 20.51
N THR A 53 -44.40 -36.04 21.38
CA THR A 53 -45.35 -36.50 22.41
C THR A 53 -46.81 -36.47 21.94
N GLY A 54 -47.07 -36.07 20.70
CA GLY A 54 -48.41 -36.01 20.11
C GLY A 54 -48.97 -37.37 19.71
N SER A 55 -50.18 -37.36 19.13
CA SER A 55 -50.89 -38.54 18.60
C SER A 55 -51.53 -38.21 17.26
N ASP A 56 -51.40 -39.07 16.24
CA ASP A 56 -52.00 -38.84 14.91
C ASP A 56 -53.53 -38.95 14.89
N ALA A 57 -54.13 -39.40 16.00
CA ALA A 57 -55.57 -39.28 16.24
C ALA A 57 -56.01 -37.84 16.57
N ASN A 58 -55.08 -36.97 16.96
CA ASN A 58 -55.37 -35.58 17.32
C ASN A 58 -55.66 -34.71 16.10
N ALA A 59 -56.28 -33.55 16.35
CA ALA A 59 -56.59 -32.54 15.32
C ALA A 59 -55.41 -31.64 14.95
N CYS A 60 -54.18 -31.92 15.41
CA CYS A 60 -52.98 -31.10 15.21
C CYS A 60 -53.09 -29.66 15.76
N THR A 61 -53.81 -29.43 16.86
CA THR A 61 -53.89 -28.11 17.51
C THR A 61 -52.74 -27.92 18.50
N ALA A 62 -52.50 -26.70 18.98
CA ALA A 62 -51.45 -26.45 19.99
C ALA A 62 -51.63 -27.29 21.27
N ALA A 63 -52.88 -27.46 21.72
CA ALA A 63 -53.21 -28.25 22.92
C ALA A 63 -53.20 -29.77 22.66
N ALA A 64 -53.40 -30.20 21.41
CA ALA A 64 -53.44 -31.59 21.00
C ALA A 64 -52.66 -31.75 19.68
N PRO A 65 -51.31 -31.73 19.71
CA PRO A 65 -50.50 -31.84 18.52
C PRO A 65 -50.59 -33.25 17.93
N CYS A 66 -50.46 -33.36 16.60
CA CYS A 66 -50.31 -34.67 15.97
C CYS A 66 -48.88 -35.19 16.10
N ARG A 67 -48.68 -36.50 15.92
CA ARG A 67 -47.38 -37.14 16.13
C ARG A 67 -46.47 -36.95 14.92
N GLN A 68 -47.00 -37.08 13.71
CA GLN A 68 -46.23 -37.10 12.48
C GLN A 68 -46.59 -35.93 11.57
N VAL A 69 -45.59 -35.39 10.86
CA VAL A 69 -45.79 -34.37 9.82
C VAL A 69 -46.78 -34.85 8.75
N ARG A 70 -46.75 -36.15 8.43
CA ARG A 70 -47.65 -36.82 7.49
C ARG A 70 -49.13 -36.59 7.83
N ARG A 71 -49.50 -36.58 9.13
CA ARG A 71 -50.88 -36.36 9.56
C ARG A 71 -51.31 -34.91 9.37
N ALA A 72 -50.42 -33.96 9.66
CA ALA A 72 -50.70 -32.53 9.44
C ALA A 72 -50.86 -32.21 7.94
N LEU A 73 -50.06 -32.87 7.07
CA LEU A 73 -50.15 -32.72 5.61
C LEU A 73 -51.52 -33.10 5.02
N THR A 74 -52.29 -33.99 5.67
CA THR A 74 -53.64 -34.34 5.17
C THR A 74 -54.70 -33.29 5.51
N ALA A 75 -54.37 -32.29 6.31
CA ALA A 75 -55.30 -31.27 6.80
C ALA A 75 -54.93 -29.84 6.34
N VAL A 76 -53.79 -29.68 5.66
CA VAL A 76 -53.22 -28.38 5.32
C VAL A 76 -53.90 -27.78 4.08
N GLY A 77 -54.20 -26.48 4.12
CA GLY A 77 -54.68 -25.68 2.99
C GLY A 77 -53.78 -24.47 2.70
N PRO A 78 -54.03 -23.73 1.60
CA PRO A 78 -53.25 -22.53 1.26
C PRO A 78 -53.12 -21.53 2.42
N GLY A 79 -51.89 -21.10 2.71
CA GLY A 79 -51.57 -20.14 3.79
C GLY A 79 -51.28 -20.77 5.16
N ASP A 80 -51.59 -22.05 5.36
CA ASP A 80 -51.38 -22.71 6.64
C ASP A 80 -49.89 -22.95 6.95
N THR A 81 -49.59 -23.04 8.25
CA THR A 81 -48.25 -23.38 8.75
C THR A 81 -48.29 -24.65 9.60
N ILE A 82 -47.49 -25.65 9.24
CA ILE A 82 -47.19 -26.82 10.07
C ILE A 82 -45.94 -26.49 10.89
N VAL A 83 -46.07 -26.42 12.21
CA VAL A 83 -44.98 -26.22 13.16
C VAL A 83 -44.55 -27.56 13.74
N VAL A 84 -43.29 -27.92 13.53
CA VAL A 84 -42.70 -29.19 13.93
C VAL A 84 -41.77 -28.97 15.12
N ALA A 85 -42.15 -29.46 16.30
CA ALA A 85 -41.30 -29.40 17.49
C ALA A 85 -40.02 -30.24 17.29
N ASP A 86 -38.99 -30.02 18.11
CA ASP A 86 -37.77 -30.83 18.06
C ASP A 86 -38.05 -32.29 18.41
N GLY A 87 -37.40 -33.20 17.68
CA GLY A 87 -37.50 -34.65 17.84
C GLY A 87 -37.53 -35.38 16.51
N ASP A 88 -37.77 -36.69 16.59
CA ASP A 88 -37.67 -37.59 15.44
C ASP A 88 -39.05 -37.95 14.88
N TYR A 89 -39.18 -37.79 13.56
CA TYR A 89 -40.40 -38.01 12.80
C TYR A 89 -40.12 -38.86 11.58
N LEU A 90 -41.12 -39.60 11.12
CA LEU A 90 -41.00 -40.35 9.88
C LEU A 90 -40.90 -39.39 8.69
N GLY A 91 -39.94 -39.61 7.78
CA GLY A 91 -39.87 -38.87 6.52
C GLY A 91 -41.18 -38.94 5.72
N PHE A 92 -41.50 -37.94 4.90
CA PHE A 92 -42.86 -37.78 4.34
C PHE A 92 -42.87 -37.52 2.83
N THR A 93 -44.06 -37.58 2.24
CA THR A 93 -44.32 -37.12 0.87
C THR A 93 -45.38 -36.02 0.90
N ALA A 94 -45.07 -34.86 0.33
CA ALA A 94 -46.05 -33.84 -0.04
C ALA A 94 -46.34 -33.99 -1.54
N SER A 95 -47.52 -34.48 -1.88
CA SER A 95 -47.97 -34.68 -3.26
C SER A 95 -49.28 -33.95 -3.49
N GLY A 96 -49.33 -33.09 -4.51
CA GLY A 96 -50.53 -32.29 -4.79
C GLY A 96 -50.82 -31.20 -3.76
N ILE A 97 -49.82 -30.80 -2.95
CA ILE A 97 -49.96 -29.78 -1.92
C ILE A 97 -49.67 -28.41 -2.54
N ASN A 98 -50.70 -27.58 -2.67
CA ASN A 98 -50.62 -26.35 -3.44
C ASN A 98 -51.07 -25.16 -2.60
N GLY A 99 -50.12 -24.26 -2.30
CA GLY A 99 -50.42 -22.92 -1.82
C GLY A 99 -50.69 -21.96 -2.99
N THR A 100 -50.61 -20.66 -2.70
CA THR A 100 -50.60 -19.61 -3.72
C THR A 100 -49.49 -18.62 -3.44
N ALA A 101 -49.14 -17.76 -4.40
CA ALA A 101 -48.15 -16.71 -4.18
C ALA A 101 -48.48 -15.79 -2.98
N ALA A 102 -49.77 -15.52 -2.75
CA ALA A 102 -50.24 -14.71 -1.63
C ALA A 102 -50.39 -15.49 -0.31
N ALA A 103 -50.48 -16.83 -0.39
CA ALA A 103 -50.72 -17.71 0.74
C ALA A 103 -49.95 -19.02 0.57
N PRO A 104 -48.60 -18.99 0.69
CA PRO A 104 -47.79 -20.19 0.63
C PRO A 104 -48.04 -21.07 1.86
N ILE A 105 -47.94 -22.39 1.67
CA ILE A 105 -47.98 -23.34 2.78
C ILE A 105 -46.58 -23.46 3.36
N THR A 106 -46.44 -23.48 4.69
CA THR A 106 -45.12 -23.56 5.33
C THR A 106 -45.02 -24.77 6.26
N ILE A 107 -43.98 -25.58 6.12
CA ILE A 107 -43.58 -26.63 7.05
C ILE A 107 -42.31 -26.17 7.74
N ARG A 108 -42.41 -25.85 9.01
CA ARG A 108 -41.39 -25.12 9.76
C ARG A 108 -40.99 -25.87 11.03
N ALA A 109 -39.70 -26.08 11.23
CA ALA A 109 -39.16 -26.48 12.53
C ALA A 109 -39.38 -25.36 13.56
N GLN A 110 -39.75 -25.74 14.78
CA GLN A 110 -39.85 -24.82 15.91
C GLN A 110 -38.47 -24.49 16.49
N GLY A 111 -37.56 -25.47 16.48
CA GLY A 111 -36.17 -25.38 16.93
C GLY A 111 -35.21 -25.98 15.90
N ALA A 112 -34.02 -26.37 16.35
CA ALA A 112 -32.96 -26.89 15.47
C ALA A 112 -32.89 -28.42 15.45
N GLY A 113 -33.88 -29.12 16.02
CA GLY A 113 -33.86 -30.56 16.26
C GLY A 113 -35.01 -31.33 15.61
N ALA A 114 -35.74 -30.76 14.64
CA ALA A 114 -36.80 -31.47 13.91
C ALA A 114 -36.21 -32.40 12.84
N ASN A 115 -35.97 -33.67 13.20
CA ASN A 115 -35.30 -34.66 12.36
C ASN A 115 -36.30 -35.56 11.63
N MET A 116 -36.19 -35.63 10.31
CA MET A 116 -36.88 -36.62 9.48
C MET A 116 -36.02 -37.87 9.37
N LEU A 117 -36.53 -38.97 9.90
CA LEU A 117 -35.91 -40.28 9.87
C LEU A 117 -36.00 -40.90 8.48
N VAL A 118 -34.98 -41.67 8.13
CA VAL A 118 -34.93 -42.50 6.92
C VAL A 118 -36.21 -43.31 6.81
N THR A 119 -36.85 -43.22 5.65
CA THR A 119 -38.09 -43.95 5.42
C THR A 119 -37.80 -45.44 5.30
N THR A 120 -38.43 -46.24 6.14
CA THR A 120 -38.36 -47.72 6.10
C THR A 120 -39.73 -48.35 5.94
N ASP A 121 -40.78 -47.52 5.92
CA ASP A 121 -42.18 -47.90 6.08
C ASP A 121 -43.05 -47.59 4.85
N ARG A 122 -42.43 -47.29 3.70
CA ARG A 122 -43.10 -47.07 2.40
C ARG A 122 -42.36 -47.75 1.26
N ALA A 123 -43.08 -48.05 0.17
CA ALA A 123 -42.54 -48.76 -0.99
C ALA A 123 -41.43 -47.98 -1.71
N ASP A 124 -41.59 -46.66 -1.92
CA ASP A 124 -40.50 -45.79 -2.38
C ASP A 124 -39.81 -45.16 -1.17
N ASN A 125 -38.69 -45.75 -0.77
CA ASN A 125 -37.92 -45.34 0.39
C ASN A 125 -36.61 -44.62 0.04
N ARG A 126 -36.48 -44.15 -1.22
CA ARG A 126 -35.23 -43.57 -1.71
C ARG A 126 -34.92 -42.24 -1.03
N ASP A 127 -35.88 -41.33 -1.00
CA ASP A 127 -35.68 -39.98 -0.46
C ASP A 127 -36.39 -39.84 0.88
N THR A 128 -35.80 -39.15 1.86
CA THR A 128 -36.42 -39.01 3.19
C THR A 128 -37.62 -38.05 3.14
N ILE A 129 -37.47 -36.91 2.45
CA ILE A 129 -38.55 -35.98 2.16
C ILE A 129 -38.77 -35.94 0.64
N LEU A 130 -40.01 -36.12 0.19
CA LEU A 130 -40.38 -35.98 -1.22
C LEU A 130 -41.44 -34.89 -1.37
N ILE A 131 -41.18 -33.89 -2.18
CA ILE A 131 -42.15 -32.90 -2.65
C ILE A 131 -42.38 -33.16 -4.13
N THR A 132 -43.62 -33.39 -4.53
CA THR A 132 -43.95 -33.65 -5.93
C THR A 132 -45.30 -33.09 -6.33
N SER A 133 -45.46 -32.65 -7.59
CA SER A 133 -46.72 -32.10 -8.12
C SER A 133 -47.33 -31.02 -7.20
N SER A 134 -46.47 -30.21 -6.58
CA SER A 134 -46.83 -29.26 -5.53
C SER A 134 -46.40 -27.86 -5.92
N SER A 135 -46.99 -26.84 -5.30
CA SER A 135 -46.61 -25.44 -5.56
C SER A 135 -46.74 -24.54 -4.35
N TYR A 136 -45.93 -23.48 -4.29
CA TYR A 136 -45.94 -22.48 -3.22
C TYR A 136 -45.85 -23.11 -1.82
N LEU A 137 -44.86 -24.00 -1.65
CA LEU A 137 -44.57 -24.70 -0.40
C LEU A 137 -43.19 -24.28 0.12
N VAL A 138 -43.11 -23.98 1.41
CA VAL A 138 -41.89 -23.61 2.11
C VAL A 138 -41.51 -24.70 3.10
N ILE A 139 -40.30 -25.25 2.97
CA ILE A 139 -39.65 -26.09 3.97
C ILE A 139 -38.63 -25.25 4.72
N ASP A 140 -38.77 -25.16 6.04
CA ASP A 140 -37.98 -24.26 6.87
C ASP A 140 -37.42 -24.99 8.09
N GLY A 141 -36.11 -25.11 8.20
CA GLY A 141 -35.44 -25.62 9.40
C GLY A 141 -35.45 -27.14 9.60
N LEU A 142 -35.98 -27.93 8.65
CA LEU A 142 -36.03 -29.39 8.79
C LEU A 142 -34.65 -30.02 8.57
N ARG A 143 -34.46 -31.23 9.13
CA ARG A 143 -33.21 -31.97 9.02
C ARG A 143 -33.45 -33.39 8.53
N ALA A 144 -32.58 -33.91 7.67
CA ALA A 144 -32.58 -35.32 7.33
C ALA A 144 -31.15 -35.81 7.06
N SER A 145 -30.84 -37.02 7.54
CA SER A 145 -29.55 -37.64 7.31
C SER A 145 -29.66 -39.14 7.06
N ASN A 146 -28.64 -39.71 6.43
CA ASN A 146 -28.54 -41.13 6.12
C ASN A 146 -29.66 -41.63 5.19
N ALA A 147 -30.27 -40.75 4.39
CA ALA A 147 -31.27 -41.14 3.41
C ALA A 147 -30.68 -42.12 2.39
N ASN A 148 -31.47 -43.08 1.92
CA ASN A 148 -31.03 -44.07 0.92
C ASN A 148 -30.54 -43.41 -0.38
N ARG A 149 -31.10 -42.24 -0.74
CA ARG A 149 -30.76 -41.47 -1.92
C ARG A 149 -30.65 -39.97 -1.61
N ALA A 150 -31.76 -39.27 -1.38
CA ALA A 150 -31.73 -37.83 -1.09
C ALA A 150 -32.33 -37.47 0.27
N GLY A 151 -31.73 -36.51 0.97
CA GLY A 151 -32.33 -35.93 2.17
C GLY A 151 -33.69 -35.30 1.87
N ILE A 152 -33.74 -34.52 0.79
CA ILE A 152 -34.97 -34.00 0.20
C ILE A 152 -34.93 -34.08 -1.33
N ARG A 153 -36.05 -34.48 -1.93
CA ARG A 153 -36.32 -34.37 -3.36
C ARG A 153 -37.46 -33.41 -3.65
N VAL A 154 -37.29 -32.51 -4.61
CA VAL A 154 -38.37 -31.65 -5.15
C VAL A 154 -38.53 -31.92 -6.65
N SER A 155 -39.66 -32.47 -7.05
CA SER A 155 -39.86 -32.98 -8.41
C SER A 155 -41.16 -32.47 -9.01
N LEU A 156 -41.16 -32.08 -10.29
CA LEU A 156 -42.38 -31.69 -11.03
C LEU A 156 -43.26 -30.69 -10.24
N SER A 157 -42.62 -29.68 -9.65
CA SER A 157 -43.24 -28.74 -8.72
C SER A 157 -42.94 -27.31 -9.14
N SER A 158 -43.50 -26.29 -8.50
CA SER A 158 -43.13 -24.89 -8.81
C SER A 158 -43.19 -23.97 -7.61
N ASN A 159 -42.36 -22.93 -7.58
CA ASN A 159 -42.34 -21.95 -6.49
C ASN A 159 -42.13 -22.61 -5.12
N ILE A 160 -41.19 -23.55 -5.05
CA ILE A 160 -40.85 -24.26 -3.81
C ILE A 160 -39.66 -23.56 -3.16
N THR A 161 -39.74 -23.35 -1.85
CA THR A 161 -38.63 -22.81 -1.05
C THR A 161 -38.15 -23.87 -0.09
N VAL A 162 -36.86 -24.16 -0.08
CA VAL A 162 -36.19 -24.94 0.96
C VAL A 162 -35.18 -24.02 1.63
N ARG A 163 -35.36 -23.76 2.92
CA ARG A 163 -34.49 -22.86 3.65
C ARG A 163 -34.13 -23.30 5.05
N ASN A 164 -32.99 -22.79 5.55
CA ASN A 164 -32.48 -23.03 6.89
C ASN A 164 -32.37 -24.52 7.27
N SER A 165 -32.36 -25.42 6.29
CA SER A 165 -32.50 -26.86 6.48
C SER A 165 -31.15 -27.57 6.39
N VAL A 166 -31.04 -28.77 6.95
CA VAL A 166 -29.77 -29.52 7.00
C VAL A 166 -29.95 -30.93 6.44
N PHE A 167 -29.20 -31.26 5.38
CA PHE A 167 -29.28 -32.54 4.69
C PHE A 167 -27.90 -33.18 4.54
N GLY A 168 -27.58 -34.14 5.38
CA GLY A 168 -26.20 -34.66 5.52
C GLY A 168 -26.08 -36.19 5.43
N ASN A 169 -24.93 -36.71 4.98
CA ASN A 169 -24.57 -38.13 4.97
C ASN A 169 -25.56 -39.02 4.18
N ASN A 170 -26.08 -38.52 3.06
CA ASN A 170 -27.10 -39.23 2.28
C ASN A 170 -26.46 -40.09 1.17
N GLY A 171 -27.19 -41.08 0.67
CA GLY A 171 -26.69 -42.04 -0.32
C GLY A 171 -26.27 -41.42 -1.66
N MET A 172 -26.94 -40.35 -2.13
CA MET A 172 -26.58 -39.65 -3.36
C MET A 172 -26.54 -38.12 -3.22
N TRP A 173 -27.58 -37.50 -2.63
CA TRP A 173 -27.71 -36.04 -2.60
C TRP A 173 -28.21 -35.51 -1.25
N GLY A 174 -27.81 -34.29 -0.89
CA GLY A 174 -28.49 -33.55 0.18
C GLY A 174 -29.86 -33.08 -0.31
N ILE A 175 -29.84 -32.25 -1.35
CA ILE A 175 -31.02 -31.71 -2.03
C ILE A 175 -30.96 -32.14 -3.50
N PHE A 176 -32.01 -32.80 -3.98
CA PHE A 176 -32.17 -33.14 -5.39
C PHE A 176 -33.44 -32.50 -5.94
N THR A 177 -33.38 -31.86 -7.10
CA THR A 177 -34.57 -31.32 -7.76
C THR A 177 -34.64 -31.68 -9.24
N ASP A 178 -35.86 -31.84 -9.73
CA ASP A 178 -36.15 -32.05 -11.16
C ASP A 178 -37.38 -31.24 -11.60
N PHE A 179 -37.30 -30.58 -12.75
CA PHE A 179 -38.41 -29.84 -13.39
C PHE A 179 -39.16 -28.91 -12.43
N THR A 180 -38.44 -28.01 -11.75
CA THR A 180 -39.01 -27.16 -10.68
C THR A 180 -38.70 -25.67 -10.88
N PRO A 181 -39.48 -24.94 -11.68
CA PRO A 181 -39.29 -23.50 -11.85
C PRO A 181 -39.69 -22.70 -10.61
N GLY A 182 -39.05 -21.55 -10.40
CA GLY A 182 -39.22 -20.69 -9.23
C GLY A 182 -38.68 -21.29 -7.94
N LEU A 183 -37.73 -22.23 -8.04
CA LEU A 183 -37.09 -22.87 -6.88
C LEU A 183 -36.20 -21.88 -6.11
N VAL A 184 -36.34 -21.86 -4.79
CA VAL A 184 -35.48 -21.10 -3.87
C VAL A 184 -34.81 -22.05 -2.89
N LEU A 185 -33.48 -22.12 -2.92
CA LEU A 185 -32.66 -22.84 -1.96
C LEU A 185 -31.87 -21.80 -1.15
N GLU A 186 -32.25 -21.56 0.10
CA GLU A 186 -31.69 -20.49 0.92
C GLU A 186 -31.14 -20.93 2.28
N ASN A 187 -29.89 -20.62 2.60
CA ASN A 187 -29.29 -20.88 3.92
C ASN A 187 -29.34 -22.36 4.37
N ASN A 188 -29.28 -23.30 3.42
CA ASN A 188 -29.25 -24.73 3.75
C ASN A 188 -27.82 -25.23 3.93
N LYS A 189 -27.67 -26.33 4.66
CA LYS A 189 -26.40 -27.04 4.81
C LYS A 189 -26.50 -28.44 4.22
N THR A 190 -25.67 -28.75 3.23
CA THR A 190 -25.62 -30.08 2.60
C THR A 190 -24.22 -30.69 2.70
N PHE A 191 -24.10 -31.93 3.17
CA PHE A 191 -22.77 -32.52 3.33
C PHE A 191 -22.73 -34.04 3.29
N GLY A 192 -21.55 -34.60 3.05
CA GLY A 192 -21.30 -36.04 3.21
C GLY A 192 -22.09 -36.93 2.24
N SER A 193 -22.60 -36.41 1.13
CA SER A 193 -23.27 -37.23 0.11
C SER A 193 -22.31 -38.30 -0.41
N VAL A 194 -22.67 -39.58 -0.28
CA VAL A 194 -21.79 -40.72 -0.57
C VAL A 194 -21.63 -40.95 -2.08
N GLY A 195 -22.73 -40.82 -2.83
CA GLY A 195 -22.74 -41.10 -4.26
C GLY A 195 -22.31 -39.90 -5.10
N GLN A 196 -22.87 -38.72 -4.82
CA GLN A 196 -22.78 -37.57 -5.74
C GLN A 196 -22.75 -36.21 -5.00
N HIS A 197 -23.67 -35.31 -5.33
CA HIS A 197 -23.59 -33.87 -5.05
C HIS A 197 -24.17 -33.49 -3.70
N GLY A 198 -23.80 -32.32 -3.17
CA GLY A 198 -24.55 -31.72 -2.06
C GLY A 198 -25.93 -31.26 -2.51
N ILE A 199 -25.95 -30.33 -3.47
CA ILE A 199 -27.17 -29.83 -4.13
C ILE A 199 -27.12 -30.18 -5.61
N TYR A 200 -28.19 -30.79 -6.12
CA TYR A 200 -28.37 -31.07 -7.53
C TYR A 200 -29.70 -30.54 -8.04
N VAL A 201 -29.63 -29.48 -8.86
CA VAL A 201 -30.76 -28.94 -9.61
C VAL A 201 -30.69 -29.48 -11.03
N SER A 202 -31.68 -30.28 -11.44
CA SER A 202 -31.74 -30.89 -12.76
C SER A 202 -32.99 -30.46 -13.52
N ASN A 203 -32.85 -30.36 -14.85
CA ASN A 203 -33.88 -30.27 -15.87
C ASN A 203 -34.78 -29.03 -15.81
N SER A 204 -35.12 -28.49 -16.97
CA SER A 204 -36.12 -27.44 -17.13
C SER A 204 -37.19 -27.85 -18.13
N GLN A 205 -38.36 -27.22 -18.03
CA GLN A 205 -39.45 -27.32 -19.01
C GLN A 205 -40.00 -25.95 -19.41
N VAL A 206 -39.40 -24.86 -18.93
CA VAL A 206 -39.90 -23.49 -19.12
C VAL A 206 -38.78 -22.56 -19.51
N ALA A 207 -39.09 -21.59 -20.37
CA ALA A 207 -38.12 -20.60 -20.86
C ALA A 207 -37.44 -19.75 -19.77
N ASN A 208 -38.02 -19.66 -18.56
CA ASN A 208 -37.50 -18.89 -17.44
C ASN A 208 -37.64 -19.67 -16.12
N ASP A 209 -36.56 -20.30 -15.68
CA ASP A 209 -36.54 -21.09 -14.43
C ASP A 209 -36.54 -20.21 -13.18
N ASN A 210 -35.84 -19.06 -13.22
CA ASN A 210 -35.72 -18.12 -12.10
C ASN A 210 -35.25 -18.79 -10.79
N LEU A 211 -34.30 -19.72 -10.90
CA LEU A 211 -33.70 -20.43 -9.78
C LEU A 211 -32.95 -19.45 -8.85
N ILE A 212 -33.12 -19.59 -7.53
CA ILE A 212 -32.31 -18.87 -6.54
C ILE A 212 -31.58 -19.88 -5.65
N ILE A 213 -30.25 -19.81 -5.63
CA ILE A 213 -29.41 -20.56 -4.70
C ILE A 213 -28.59 -19.56 -3.89
N ARG A 214 -28.91 -19.40 -2.61
CA ARG A 214 -28.36 -18.32 -1.80
C ARG A 214 -27.96 -18.73 -0.39
N GLY A 215 -26.80 -18.29 0.09
CA GLY A 215 -26.45 -18.45 1.49
C GLY A 215 -26.21 -19.90 1.94
N ASN A 216 -26.18 -20.87 1.02
CA ASN A 216 -26.05 -22.28 1.36
C ASN A 216 -24.59 -22.64 1.65
N GLU A 217 -24.38 -23.65 2.50
CA GLU A 217 -23.09 -24.27 2.78
C GLU A 217 -23.10 -25.71 2.25
N SER A 218 -22.23 -26.06 1.29
CA SER A 218 -22.16 -27.40 0.70
C SER A 218 -20.75 -27.97 0.71
N TYR A 219 -20.54 -29.08 1.44
CA TYR A 219 -19.19 -29.61 1.66
C TYR A 219 -19.05 -31.12 1.89
N GLY A 220 -17.86 -31.67 1.68
CA GLY A 220 -17.58 -33.07 1.97
C GLY A 220 -18.38 -34.07 1.13
N ASN A 221 -18.85 -33.67 -0.06
CA ASN A 221 -19.64 -34.53 -0.94
C ASN A 221 -18.76 -35.29 -1.93
N ASN A 222 -19.20 -36.48 -2.34
CA ASN A 222 -18.41 -37.37 -3.20
C ASN A 222 -18.18 -36.81 -4.61
N TRP A 223 -19.10 -35.99 -5.13
CA TRP A 223 -18.91 -35.27 -6.39
C TRP A 223 -18.87 -33.76 -6.15
N ASN A 224 -19.78 -33.01 -6.77
CA ASN A 224 -19.79 -31.55 -6.72
C ASN A 224 -20.49 -31.01 -5.47
N GLY A 225 -20.10 -29.82 -5.02
CA GLY A 225 -20.84 -29.12 -3.98
C GLY A 225 -22.25 -28.74 -4.46
N ILE A 226 -22.32 -28.03 -5.58
CA ILE A 226 -23.57 -27.60 -6.20
C ILE A 226 -23.51 -27.85 -7.70
N GLN A 227 -24.47 -28.61 -8.23
CA GLN A 227 -24.65 -28.80 -9.66
C GLN A 227 -26.00 -28.23 -10.11
N VAL A 228 -25.97 -27.46 -11.20
CA VAL A 228 -27.13 -27.05 -11.99
C VAL A 228 -26.96 -27.67 -13.37
N ASN A 229 -27.94 -28.46 -13.80
CA ASN A 229 -27.89 -29.18 -15.06
C ASN A 229 -29.20 -29.03 -15.84
N GLY A 230 -29.14 -28.33 -16.97
CA GLY A 230 -30.17 -28.38 -18.02
C GLY A 230 -29.93 -29.57 -18.95
N ASP A 231 -30.68 -30.65 -18.80
CA ASP A 231 -30.55 -31.84 -19.66
C ASP A 231 -31.56 -31.77 -20.83
N CYS A 232 -31.07 -31.63 -22.06
CA CYS A 232 -31.93 -31.58 -23.25
C CYS A 232 -32.56 -32.95 -23.61
N PHE A 233 -31.98 -34.06 -23.14
CA PHE A 233 -32.48 -35.41 -23.38
C PHE A 233 -33.61 -35.80 -22.41
N ALA A 234 -33.72 -35.10 -21.27
CA ALA A 234 -34.79 -35.29 -20.31
C ALA A 234 -36.13 -34.65 -20.74
N GLY A 235 -36.14 -33.86 -21.83
CA GLY A 235 -37.30 -33.11 -22.32
C GLY A 235 -37.38 -31.68 -21.77
N GLY A 236 -38.25 -30.85 -22.32
CA GLY A 236 -38.31 -29.41 -22.04
C GLY A 236 -37.45 -28.58 -23.00
N ASP A 237 -36.99 -27.41 -22.57
CA ASP A 237 -36.08 -26.55 -23.35
C ASP A 237 -34.60 -26.84 -23.08
N GLY A 238 -34.29 -27.70 -22.10
CA GLY A 238 -32.94 -28.21 -21.85
C GLY A 238 -31.95 -27.18 -21.33
N ILE A 239 -32.43 -26.06 -20.77
CA ILE A 239 -31.61 -24.96 -20.26
C ILE A 239 -32.14 -24.54 -18.89
N ILE A 240 -31.26 -24.29 -17.92
CA ILE A 240 -31.66 -23.60 -16.69
C ILE A 240 -31.36 -22.10 -16.87
N SER A 241 -32.41 -21.28 -16.97
CA SER A 241 -32.28 -19.84 -17.29
C SER A 241 -32.65 -18.90 -16.14
N GLY A 242 -32.02 -17.71 -16.14
CA GLY A 242 -32.35 -16.65 -15.18
C GLY A 242 -32.01 -16.97 -13.72
N ALA A 243 -31.01 -17.84 -13.49
CA ALA A 243 -30.61 -18.23 -12.15
C ALA A 243 -29.84 -17.11 -11.43
N LEU A 244 -30.05 -16.98 -10.12
CA LEU A 244 -29.24 -16.17 -9.22
C LEU A 244 -28.59 -17.06 -8.16
N ILE A 245 -27.26 -17.20 -8.26
CA ILE A 245 -26.46 -18.02 -7.36
C ILE A 245 -25.52 -17.10 -6.57
N GLU A 246 -25.81 -16.86 -5.29
CA GLU A 246 -25.04 -15.89 -4.51
C GLU A 246 -24.81 -16.21 -3.03
N ARG A 247 -23.69 -15.72 -2.48
CA ARG A 247 -23.37 -15.83 -1.05
C ARG A 247 -23.34 -17.27 -0.52
N ASN A 248 -23.08 -18.24 -1.39
CA ASN A 248 -22.90 -19.63 -0.96
C ASN A 248 -21.45 -19.88 -0.57
N ILE A 249 -21.24 -20.84 0.34
CA ILE A 249 -19.94 -21.36 0.76
C ILE A 249 -19.86 -22.80 0.28
N VAL A 250 -18.91 -23.11 -0.61
CA VAL A 250 -18.79 -24.43 -1.22
C VAL A 250 -17.37 -24.95 -1.09
N HIS A 251 -17.17 -26.01 -0.32
CA HIS A 251 -15.82 -26.45 0.03
C HIS A 251 -15.64 -27.94 0.28
N ASP A 252 -14.41 -28.42 0.22
CA ASP A 252 -14.04 -29.80 0.58
C ASP A 252 -14.84 -30.88 -0.17
N ASN A 253 -15.31 -30.60 -1.38
CA ASN A 253 -15.99 -31.58 -2.22
C ASN A 253 -14.96 -32.33 -3.09
N ASN A 254 -15.19 -33.62 -3.33
CA ASN A 254 -14.25 -34.47 -4.06
C ASN A 254 -14.08 -34.05 -5.55
N LEU A 255 -15.10 -33.44 -6.16
CA LEU A 255 -15.08 -32.87 -7.53
C LEU A 255 -15.37 -31.35 -7.52
N LYS A 256 -16.21 -30.81 -8.41
CA LYS A 256 -16.34 -29.36 -8.64
C LYS A 256 -17.04 -28.65 -7.49
N GLY A 257 -16.64 -27.42 -7.14
CA GLY A 257 -17.45 -26.56 -6.28
C GLY A 257 -18.79 -26.28 -6.96
N PHE A 258 -18.72 -25.64 -8.13
CA PHE A 258 -19.89 -25.40 -8.98
C PHE A 258 -19.76 -26.12 -10.33
N SER A 259 -20.81 -26.87 -10.70
CA SER A 259 -20.95 -27.45 -12.03
C SER A 259 -22.23 -26.92 -12.67
N PHE A 260 -22.06 -26.09 -13.69
CA PHE A 260 -23.15 -25.50 -14.46
C PHE A 260 -23.14 -26.10 -15.86
N ILE A 261 -24.11 -26.95 -16.12
CA ILE A 261 -24.31 -27.64 -17.39
C ILE A 261 -25.56 -27.02 -18.03
N SER A 262 -25.40 -26.43 -19.22
CA SER A 262 -26.49 -25.79 -19.96
C SER A 262 -27.27 -24.75 -19.13
N MET A 263 -26.54 -23.91 -18.38
CA MET A 263 -27.11 -22.77 -17.64
C MET A 263 -26.95 -21.50 -18.47
N SER A 264 -28.00 -20.69 -18.60
CA SER A 264 -27.95 -19.48 -19.42
C SER A 264 -28.57 -18.25 -18.78
N ASP A 265 -28.16 -17.07 -19.26
CA ASP A 265 -28.70 -15.77 -18.85
C ASP A 265 -28.77 -15.60 -17.31
N SER A 266 -27.78 -16.14 -16.61
CA SER A 266 -27.76 -16.27 -15.15
C SER A 266 -26.62 -15.49 -14.49
N VAL A 267 -26.73 -15.24 -13.19
CA VAL A 267 -25.75 -14.49 -12.40
C VAL A 267 -25.20 -15.35 -11.26
N VAL A 268 -23.88 -15.47 -11.19
CA VAL A 268 -23.14 -16.16 -10.13
C VAL A 268 -22.26 -15.15 -9.43
N ARG A 269 -22.56 -14.81 -8.16
CA ARG A 269 -21.85 -13.72 -7.48
C ARG A 269 -21.63 -13.86 -5.99
N ASN A 270 -20.58 -13.24 -5.47
CA ASN A 270 -20.30 -13.17 -4.03
C ASN A 270 -20.25 -14.55 -3.35
N ASN A 271 -19.87 -15.62 -4.07
CA ASN A 271 -19.71 -16.96 -3.50
C ASN A 271 -18.26 -17.16 -3.03
N LEU A 272 -18.09 -17.99 -2.00
CA LEU A 272 -16.78 -18.46 -1.52
C LEU A 272 -16.64 -19.95 -1.87
N ILE A 273 -15.67 -20.27 -2.73
CA ILE A 273 -15.43 -21.63 -3.24
C ILE A 273 -13.98 -21.99 -2.93
N TYR A 274 -13.74 -23.06 -2.16
CA TYR A 274 -12.36 -23.45 -1.81
C TYR A 274 -12.18 -24.93 -1.51
N ASN A 275 -10.98 -25.47 -1.71
CA ASN A 275 -10.61 -26.85 -1.38
C ASN A 275 -11.49 -27.94 -2.04
N ASN A 276 -12.06 -27.66 -3.22
CA ASN A 276 -12.78 -28.67 -3.99
C ASN A 276 -11.81 -29.42 -4.94
N GLY A 277 -12.30 -30.44 -5.64
CA GLY A 277 -11.54 -31.19 -6.64
C GLY A 277 -10.50 -32.16 -6.05
N ILE A 278 -10.70 -32.60 -4.80
CA ILE A 278 -9.76 -33.44 -4.03
C ILE A 278 -9.35 -34.72 -4.77
N VAL A 279 -10.24 -35.31 -5.59
CA VAL A 279 -10.02 -36.62 -6.24
C VAL A 279 -9.97 -36.54 -7.78
N GLY A 280 -10.38 -35.43 -8.41
CA GLY A 280 -10.76 -35.44 -9.83
C GLY A 280 -10.25 -34.33 -10.75
N GLY A 281 -9.31 -33.49 -10.31
CA GLY A 281 -8.65 -32.50 -11.21
C GLY A 281 -9.54 -31.33 -11.67
N ALA A 282 -10.71 -31.13 -11.04
CA ALA A 282 -11.69 -30.09 -11.37
C ALA A 282 -12.43 -29.67 -10.10
N GLY A 283 -12.47 -28.38 -9.76
CA GLY A 283 -12.86 -27.92 -8.41
C GLY A 283 -13.38 -26.49 -8.31
N GLY A 284 -13.07 -25.59 -9.24
CA GLY A 284 -13.67 -24.26 -9.24
C GLY A 284 -15.08 -24.20 -9.79
N ILE A 285 -15.34 -23.18 -10.62
CA ILE A 285 -16.60 -23.00 -11.34
C ILE A 285 -16.46 -23.62 -12.72
N HIS A 286 -17.36 -24.53 -13.08
CA HIS A 286 -17.41 -25.12 -14.41
C HIS A 286 -18.65 -24.65 -15.15
N LEU A 287 -18.44 -24.02 -16.31
CA LEU A 287 -19.48 -23.65 -17.27
C LEU A 287 -19.32 -24.57 -18.49
N VAL A 288 -20.25 -25.51 -18.65
CA VAL A 288 -20.10 -26.58 -19.63
C VAL A 288 -21.37 -26.76 -20.46
N ASP A 289 -21.22 -27.44 -21.58
CA ASP A 289 -22.30 -27.96 -22.41
C ASP A 289 -22.65 -29.38 -22.00
N GLU A 290 -23.93 -29.72 -22.13
CA GLU A 290 -24.34 -31.14 -22.14
C GLU A 290 -23.94 -31.73 -23.52
N PRO A 291 -23.08 -32.77 -23.55
CA PRO A 291 -22.59 -33.34 -24.80
C PRO A 291 -23.71 -33.79 -25.73
N GLY A 292 -23.69 -33.30 -26.97
CA GLY A 292 -24.68 -33.64 -27.99
C GLY A 292 -25.96 -32.78 -27.97
N CYS A 293 -26.12 -31.87 -27.01
CA CYS A 293 -27.28 -30.97 -26.96
C CYS A 293 -27.13 -29.72 -27.82
N GLY A 294 -25.91 -29.22 -28.05
CA GLY A 294 -25.71 -27.93 -28.72
C GLY A 294 -26.25 -26.71 -27.95
N LEU A 295 -26.58 -26.89 -26.66
CA LEU A 295 -27.09 -25.88 -25.73
C LEU A 295 -26.04 -25.63 -24.63
N PRO A 296 -24.95 -24.92 -24.93
CA PRO A 296 -23.88 -24.71 -23.97
C PRO A 296 -24.26 -23.68 -22.90
N SER A 297 -23.60 -23.72 -21.74
CA SER A 297 -23.71 -22.65 -20.76
C SER A 297 -23.33 -21.30 -21.39
N SER A 298 -24.27 -20.35 -21.39
CA SER A 298 -24.13 -19.13 -22.21
C SER A 298 -24.73 -17.88 -21.60
N ASN A 299 -24.16 -16.71 -21.93
CA ASN A 299 -24.64 -15.40 -21.45
C ASN A 299 -24.71 -15.25 -19.91
N ASN A 300 -23.90 -16.03 -19.17
CA ASN A 300 -23.86 -15.93 -17.72
C ASN A 300 -22.90 -14.83 -17.26
N VAL A 301 -23.19 -14.22 -16.13
CA VAL A 301 -22.29 -13.26 -15.46
C VAL A 301 -21.75 -13.91 -14.19
N VAL A 302 -20.44 -14.18 -14.18
CA VAL A 302 -19.68 -14.62 -13.01
C VAL A 302 -18.94 -13.39 -12.48
N VAL A 303 -19.25 -12.98 -11.25
CA VAL A 303 -18.74 -11.70 -10.72
C VAL A 303 -18.59 -11.68 -9.21
N ASN A 304 -17.53 -11.06 -8.69
CA ASN A 304 -17.28 -10.89 -7.24
C ASN A 304 -17.21 -12.20 -6.46
N ASN A 305 -16.87 -13.32 -7.08
CA ASN A 305 -16.65 -14.58 -6.38
C ASN A 305 -15.22 -14.65 -5.85
N THR A 306 -15.02 -15.41 -4.78
CA THR A 306 -13.71 -15.79 -4.28
C THR A 306 -13.53 -17.28 -4.50
N VAL A 307 -12.61 -17.66 -5.38
CA VAL A 307 -12.33 -19.04 -5.79
C VAL A 307 -10.90 -19.38 -5.39
N ILE A 308 -10.72 -20.30 -4.44
CA ILE A 308 -9.42 -20.73 -3.93
C ILE A 308 -9.27 -22.22 -4.23
N GLU A 309 -8.85 -22.52 -5.46
CA GLU A 309 -8.74 -23.87 -6.00
C GLU A 309 -7.34 -24.12 -6.54
N PRO A 310 -6.33 -24.10 -5.66
CA PRO A 310 -4.96 -23.93 -6.05
C PRO A 310 -4.41 -25.18 -6.79
N ARG A 311 -5.01 -26.37 -6.59
CA ARG A 311 -4.62 -27.64 -7.25
C ARG A 311 -4.92 -27.68 -8.76
N ILE A 312 -5.78 -26.81 -9.28
CA ILE A 312 -6.62 -27.07 -10.47
C ILE A 312 -7.12 -25.75 -11.11
N ALA A 313 -8.11 -25.81 -12.02
CA ALA A 313 -8.72 -24.64 -12.65
C ALA A 313 -9.72 -23.91 -11.73
N GLY A 314 -9.65 -22.57 -11.69
CA GLY A 314 -10.53 -21.71 -10.89
C GLY A 314 -11.86 -21.46 -11.58
N VAL A 315 -11.84 -21.08 -12.86
CA VAL A 315 -13.02 -21.14 -13.73
C VAL A 315 -12.66 -21.91 -14.99
N ARG A 316 -13.52 -22.84 -15.39
CA ARG A 316 -13.34 -23.67 -16.59
C ARG A 316 -14.55 -23.57 -17.48
N MET A 317 -14.31 -23.27 -18.75
CA MET A 317 -15.30 -23.16 -19.79
C MET A 317 -15.06 -24.25 -20.83
N SER A 318 -15.99 -25.20 -20.96
CA SER A 318 -15.89 -26.28 -21.95
C SER A 318 -16.17 -25.80 -23.37
N LEU A 319 -15.73 -26.61 -24.35
CA LEU A 319 -15.90 -26.40 -25.78
C LEU A 319 -17.37 -26.05 -26.13
N GLY A 320 -17.62 -24.79 -26.50
CA GLY A 320 -18.95 -24.31 -26.92
C GLY A 320 -19.61 -23.33 -25.97
N ALA A 321 -19.16 -23.22 -24.70
CA ALA A 321 -19.58 -22.16 -23.79
C ALA A 321 -19.32 -20.78 -24.42
N ARG A 322 -20.33 -19.89 -24.41
CA ARG A 322 -20.27 -18.63 -25.17
C ARG A 322 -21.00 -17.47 -24.52
N GLY A 323 -20.50 -16.25 -24.71
CA GLY A 323 -21.14 -15.03 -24.20
C GLY A 323 -21.10 -14.87 -22.68
N ASN A 324 -20.37 -15.74 -21.96
CA ASN A 324 -20.22 -15.62 -20.51
C ASN A 324 -19.23 -14.50 -20.17
N VAL A 325 -19.55 -13.71 -19.15
CA VAL A 325 -18.74 -12.60 -18.66
C VAL A 325 -18.19 -12.98 -17.30
N LEU A 326 -16.87 -12.90 -17.15
CA LEU A 326 -16.16 -13.06 -15.88
C LEU A 326 -15.56 -11.70 -15.51
N PHE A 327 -15.86 -11.17 -14.33
CA PHE A 327 -15.42 -9.84 -13.94
C PHE A 327 -15.29 -9.71 -12.42
N ASN A 328 -14.18 -9.13 -11.95
CA ASN A 328 -13.95 -8.85 -10.53
C ASN A 328 -14.07 -10.09 -9.61
N ASP A 329 -13.72 -11.27 -10.12
CA ASP A 329 -13.57 -12.48 -9.32
C ASP A 329 -12.13 -12.57 -8.78
N LEU A 330 -11.98 -12.91 -7.50
CA LEU A 330 -10.69 -13.23 -6.88
C LEU A 330 -10.42 -14.73 -7.07
N ILE A 331 -9.52 -15.08 -7.98
CA ILE A 331 -9.21 -16.48 -8.31
C ILE A 331 -7.77 -16.81 -7.93
N VAL A 332 -7.62 -17.77 -7.01
CA VAL A 332 -6.37 -18.38 -6.58
C VAL A 332 -6.34 -19.83 -7.03
N SER A 333 -5.75 -20.14 -8.19
CA SER A 333 -5.81 -21.48 -8.79
C SER A 333 -4.59 -21.83 -9.65
N ASN A 334 -4.32 -23.11 -9.93
CA ASN A 334 -3.20 -23.49 -10.83
C ASN A 334 -3.38 -22.90 -12.25
N GLN A 335 -4.63 -22.81 -12.68
CA GLN A 335 -5.05 -22.13 -13.90
C GLN A 335 -6.25 -21.25 -13.55
N ALA A 336 -6.08 -19.93 -13.56
CA ALA A 336 -7.13 -18.98 -13.17
C ALA A 336 -8.40 -19.20 -13.99
N ILE A 337 -8.25 -19.14 -15.31
CA ILE A 337 -9.31 -19.38 -16.27
C ILE A 337 -8.80 -20.38 -17.32
N VAL A 338 -9.60 -21.41 -17.61
CA VAL A 338 -9.37 -22.37 -18.69
C VAL A 338 -10.51 -22.25 -19.69
N ASP A 339 -10.19 -21.79 -20.90
CA ASP A 339 -11.11 -21.79 -22.05
C ASP A 339 -10.72 -22.91 -23.01
N GLU A 340 -11.62 -23.89 -23.18
CA GLU A 340 -11.43 -25.01 -24.10
C GLU A 340 -12.02 -24.73 -25.51
N GLY A 341 -12.48 -23.50 -25.78
CA GLY A 341 -13.10 -23.06 -27.04
C GLY A 341 -12.12 -22.82 -28.21
N PRO A 342 -12.55 -22.98 -29.49
CA PRO A 342 -11.69 -22.83 -30.66
C PRO A 342 -11.49 -21.37 -31.12
N GLN A 343 -12.03 -20.37 -30.40
CA GLN A 343 -12.13 -18.97 -30.85
C GLN A 343 -11.08 -18.02 -30.23
N GLY A 344 -10.14 -18.50 -29.42
CA GLY A 344 -9.28 -17.61 -28.63
C GLY A 344 -10.07 -16.87 -27.53
N PRO A 345 -9.40 -16.15 -26.62
CA PRO A 345 -10.03 -15.63 -25.40
C PRO A 345 -11.11 -14.60 -25.76
N ALA A 346 -12.38 -14.96 -25.60
CA ALA A 346 -13.50 -14.03 -25.68
C ALA A 346 -13.75 -13.38 -24.29
N TYR A 347 -12.73 -12.76 -23.71
CA TYR A 347 -12.80 -12.11 -22.39
C TYR A 347 -12.37 -10.64 -22.47
N ASP A 348 -13.16 -9.75 -21.88
CA ASP A 348 -12.75 -8.37 -21.57
C ASP A 348 -12.03 -8.41 -20.22
N VAL A 349 -10.69 -8.34 -20.24
CA VAL A 349 -9.84 -8.74 -19.11
C VAL A 349 -9.83 -7.65 -18.01
N GLY A 350 -10.53 -7.92 -16.91
CA GLY A 350 -10.49 -7.16 -15.66
C GLY A 350 -10.40 -8.04 -14.41
N ALA A 351 -10.00 -9.31 -14.55
CA ALA A 351 -9.76 -10.24 -13.44
C ALA A 351 -8.25 -10.34 -13.19
N ASP A 352 -7.82 -10.04 -11.97
CA ASP A 352 -6.42 -10.09 -11.52
C ASP A 352 -6.05 -11.56 -11.25
N GLU A 353 -5.24 -12.16 -12.12
CA GLU A 353 -4.83 -13.57 -12.06
C GLU A 353 -3.70 -13.78 -11.03
N LEU A 354 -3.96 -14.48 -9.93
CA LEU A 354 -2.94 -14.96 -8.99
C LEU A 354 -2.98 -16.50 -8.92
N GLY A 355 -2.17 -17.22 -9.71
CA GLY A 355 -1.98 -18.68 -9.50
C GLY A 355 -1.06 -18.98 -8.29
N THR A 356 -1.00 -20.15 -7.59
CA THR A 356 -1.27 -21.58 -7.84
C THR A 356 -1.08 -22.42 -6.52
N THR A 357 -1.54 -23.68 -6.50
CA THR A 357 -1.22 -24.91 -5.67
C THR A 357 -1.41 -25.06 -4.13
N ILE A 358 -1.60 -26.32 -3.74
CA ILE A 358 -2.46 -26.86 -2.68
C ILE A 358 -2.03 -26.88 -1.23
N THR A 359 -3.03 -26.66 -0.39
CA THR A 359 -2.87 -26.29 1.00
C THR A 359 -3.02 -27.50 1.94
N ASP A 360 -1.90 -28.04 2.41
CA ASP A 360 -1.75 -28.56 3.77
C ASP A 360 -2.54 -27.71 4.82
N THR A 361 -2.98 -28.29 5.94
CA THR A 361 -3.85 -27.59 6.93
C THR A 361 -3.25 -27.48 8.33
N THR A 362 -2.04 -27.98 8.56
CA THR A 362 -1.44 -28.02 9.89
C THR A 362 -0.46 -26.86 10.04
N PRO A 363 -0.70 -25.90 10.95
CA PRO A 363 0.28 -24.87 11.22
C PRO A 363 1.61 -25.47 11.71
N PRO A 364 2.76 -24.93 11.28
CA PRO A 364 4.06 -25.41 11.73
C PRO A 364 4.24 -25.23 13.24
N VAL A 365 4.87 -26.18 13.94
CA VAL A 365 5.15 -26.06 15.37
C VAL A 365 6.36 -25.16 15.60
N ILE A 366 6.13 -23.96 16.12
CA ILE A 366 7.18 -22.98 16.41
C ILE A 366 7.88 -23.31 17.74
N SER A 367 9.22 -23.32 17.73
CA SER A 367 10.04 -23.48 18.92
C SER A 367 11.29 -22.59 18.91
N THR A 368 12.01 -22.52 20.04
CA THR A 368 13.30 -21.79 20.20
C THR A 368 13.27 -20.31 19.78
N VAL A 369 12.17 -19.60 20.04
CA VAL A 369 12.03 -18.17 19.70
C VAL A 369 12.95 -17.32 20.57
N ALA A 370 13.83 -16.54 19.94
CA ALA A 370 14.79 -15.68 20.63
C ALA A 370 15.09 -14.39 19.84
N ALA A 371 15.40 -13.31 20.55
CA ALA A 371 15.92 -12.07 19.99
C ALA A 371 17.43 -12.00 20.20
N GLY A 372 18.18 -11.67 19.15
CA GLY A 372 19.63 -11.53 19.13
C GLY A 372 20.08 -10.40 18.20
N SER A 373 21.39 -10.10 18.20
CA SER A 373 21.97 -9.02 17.38
C SER A 373 21.17 -7.70 17.46
N ILE A 374 20.68 -7.37 18.66
CA ILE A 374 19.84 -6.20 18.90
C ILE A 374 20.71 -4.95 18.76
N THR A 375 20.32 -4.08 17.83
CA THR A 375 20.88 -2.75 17.66
C THR A 375 19.86 -1.72 18.10
N ASN A 376 20.07 -0.47 17.73
CA ASN A 376 19.20 0.62 18.08
C ASN A 376 18.06 0.89 17.11
N THR A 377 18.13 0.37 15.89
CA THR A 377 17.05 0.43 14.91
C THR A 377 16.68 -0.96 14.38
N THR A 378 17.42 -1.99 14.79
CA THR A 378 17.19 -3.36 14.33
C THR A 378 17.27 -4.38 15.45
N ALA A 379 16.67 -5.53 15.25
CA ALA A 379 16.89 -6.73 16.04
C ALA A 379 16.73 -7.95 15.13
N THR A 380 17.51 -9.00 15.36
CA THR A 380 17.35 -10.26 14.64
C THR A 380 16.57 -11.24 15.49
N ILE A 381 15.43 -11.69 15.00
CA ILE A 381 14.59 -12.69 15.66
C ILE A 381 14.81 -14.03 14.98
N THR A 382 15.14 -15.05 15.76
CA THR A 382 15.38 -16.42 15.29
C THR A 382 14.43 -17.39 15.96
N TRP A 383 13.97 -18.38 15.21
CA TRP A 383 13.16 -19.49 15.72
C TRP A 383 13.30 -20.71 14.80
N THR A 384 12.74 -21.84 15.21
CA THR A 384 12.69 -23.06 14.39
C THR A 384 11.25 -23.55 14.24
N THR A 385 11.00 -24.29 13.17
CA THR A 385 9.75 -25.05 12.94
C THR A 385 10.06 -26.51 12.65
N ASP A 386 9.08 -27.37 12.91
CA ASP A 386 9.15 -28.81 12.58
C ASP A 386 8.97 -29.10 11.08
N GLU A 387 8.49 -28.14 10.29
CA GLU A 387 8.38 -28.24 8.83
C GLU A 387 8.73 -26.92 8.09
N PRO A 388 9.09 -26.96 6.79
CA PRO A 388 9.47 -25.77 6.03
C PRO A 388 8.35 -24.74 5.89
N SER A 389 8.59 -23.53 6.38
CA SER A 389 7.60 -22.46 6.42
C SER A 389 8.21 -21.10 6.06
N ASP A 390 7.37 -20.12 5.80
CA ASP A 390 7.80 -18.73 5.65
C ASP A 390 8.15 -18.10 7.01
N SER A 391 8.77 -16.93 6.96
CA SER A 391 9.23 -16.21 8.14
C SER A 391 8.57 -14.84 8.24
N GLN A 392 7.87 -14.55 9.33
CA GLN A 392 7.37 -13.21 9.64
C GLN A 392 7.41 -12.93 11.14
N VAL A 393 7.65 -11.67 11.52
CA VAL A 393 7.55 -11.21 12.91
C VAL A 393 6.55 -10.08 13.00
N GLU A 394 5.61 -10.17 13.92
CA GLU A 394 4.79 -9.04 14.39
C GLU A 394 5.46 -8.42 15.60
N TYR A 395 5.58 -7.10 15.64
CA TYR A 395 6.27 -6.39 16.72
C TYR A 395 5.65 -5.02 16.99
N GLY A 396 5.85 -4.48 18.20
CA GLY A 396 5.32 -3.19 18.63
C GLY A 396 5.74 -2.78 20.01
N THR A 397 5.44 -1.55 20.41
CA THR A 397 5.74 -1.08 21.78
C THR A 397 4.76 -1.60 22.83
N THR A 398 3.73 -2.34 22.40
CA THR A 398 2.71 -2.98 23.24
C THR A 398 2.38 -4.36 22.64
N ILE A 399 1.64 -5.18 23.39
CA ILE A 399 1.15 -6.50 22.96
C ILE A 399 0.17 -6.47 21.77
N THR A 400 -0.23 -5.28 21.30
CA THR A 400 -1.01 -5.16 20.07
C THR A 400 -0.12 -5.15 18.82
N TYR A 401 1.22 -5.12 19.00
CA TYR A 401 2.27 -5.09 17.98
C TYR A 401 2.13 -3.89 17.02
N GLY A 402 1.17 -3.90 16.11
CA GLY A 402 0.91 -2.77 15.22
C GLY A 402 1.96 -2.58 14.12
N SER A 403 2.98 -3.44 14.04
CA SER A 403 3.94 -3.51 12.93
C SER A 403 4.32 -4.98 12.64
N SER A 404 4.75 -5.26 11.41
CA SER A 404 5.25 -6.58 10.98
C SER A 404 6.45 -6.45 10.07
N THR A 405 7.38 -7.41 10.10
CA THR A 405 8.44 -7.49 9.08
C THR A 405 7.85 -7.83 7.72
N THR A 406 8.60 -7.54 6.65
CA THR A 406 8.33 -8.17 5.36
C THR A 406 8.31 -9.67 5.54
N LEU A 407 7.33 -10.33 4.94
CA LEU A 407 7.27 -11.78 4.87
C LEU A 407 8.47 -12.27 4.05
N ASP A 408 9.33 -13.12 4.62
CA ASP A 408 10.28 -13.89 3.83
C ASP A 408 9.59 -15.20 3.41
N PRO A 409 9.23 -15.36 2.13
CA PRO A 409 8.52 -16.53 1.65
C PRO A 409 9.42 -17.78 1.52
N ALA A 410 10.74 -17.65 1.74
CA ALA A 410 11.66 -18.77 1.67
C ALA A 410 11.26 -19.85 2.69
N ARG A 411 11.09 -21.08 2.21
CA ARG A 411 10.62 -22.22 3.00
C ARG A 411 11.80 -22.88 3.71
N VAL A 412 11.98 -22.56 4.99
CA VAL A 412 13.07 -23.08 5.82
C VAL A 412 12.52 -23.59 7.16
N THR A 413 13.34 -24.34 7.91
CA THR A 413 13.02 -24.80 9.29
C THR A 413 13.82 -24.05 10.35
N SER A 414 14.82 -23.27 9.93
CA SER A 414 15.62 -22.37 10.77
C SER A 414 15.42 -20.96 10.27
N HIS A 415 14.68 -20.16 11.02
CA HIS A 415 14.22 -18.85 10.62
C HIS A 415 15.09 -17.75 11.22
N SER A 416 15.23 -16.66 10.47
CA SER A 416 15.93 -15.46 10.92
C SER A 416 15.33 -14.23 10.24
N GLN A 417 14.66 -13.38 11.02
CA GLN A 417 14.12 -12.12 10.53
C GLN A 417 14.78 -10.93 11.21
N VAL A 418 15.28 -9.99 10.40
CA VAL A 418 15.73 -8.69 10.90
C VAL A 418 14.54 -7.74 10.93
N ILE A 419 14.15 -7.31 12.13
CA ILE A 419 13.25 -6.17 12.31
C ILE A 419 14.08 -4.90 12.11
N SER A 420 13.59 -3.93 11.35
CA SER A 420 14.28 -2.66 11.08
C SER A 420 13.36 -1.46 11.28
N GLY A 421 13.92 -0.24 11.27
CA GLY A 421 13.14 0.99 11.50
C GLY A 421 12.60 1.12 12.92
N LEU A 422 13.14 0.35 13.88
CA LEU A 422 12.75 0.44 15.27
C LEU A 422 13.18 1.77 15.87
N THR A 423 12.35 2.29 16.77
CA THR A 423 12.75 3.41 17.62
C THR A 423 13.73 2.89 18.65
N ALA A 424 14.79 3.65 18.85
CA ALA A 424 15.79 3.28 19.82
C ALA A 424 15.31 3.37 21.27
N ASN A 425 16.02 2.70 22.18
CA ASN A 425 15.73 2.71 23.63
C ASN A 425 14.25 2.44 23.94
N THR A 426 13.66 1.54 23.17
CA THR A 426 12.23 1.28 23.21
C THR A 426 12.03 -0.20 23.45
N LEU A 427 11.18 -0.54 24.44
CA LEU A 427 10.73 -1.91 24.67
C LEU A 427 9.80 -2.29 23.52
N TYR A 428 10.10 -3.40 22.86
CA TYR A 428 9.26 -4.01 21.86
C TYR A 428 8.78 -5.38 22.31
N HIS A 429 7.48 -5.57 22.21
CA HIS A 429 6.81 -6.86 22.17
C HIS A 429 6.92 -7.41 20.77
N TYR A 430 7.09 -8.71 20.63
CA TYR A 430 7.06 -9.40 19.34
C TYR A 430 6.52 -10.82 19.47
N ARG A 431 5.97 -11.32 18.37
CA ARG A 431 5.63 -12.73 18.16
C ARG A 431 6.02 -13.13 16.74
N VAL A 432 6.40 -14.39 16.57
CA VAL A 432 6.77 -14.92 15.27
C VAL A 432 5.60 -15.65 14.65
N LYS A 433 5.55 -15.60 13.33
CA LYS A 433 4.51 -16.15 12.47
C LYS A 433 5.21 -16.93 11.39
N SER A 434 4.83 -18.18 11.28
CA SER A 434 5.33 -19.07 10.25
C SER A 434 4.14 -19.73 9.62
N ARG A 435 4.04 -19.56 8.32
CA ARG A 435 3.01 -20.13 7.49
C ARG A 435 3.70 -21.08 6.54
N ASP A 436 3.31 -22.34 6.54
CA ASP A 436 3.86 -23.34 5.62
C ASP A 436 3.54 -23.02 4.15
N ALA A 437 3.99 -23.91 3.24
CA ALA A 437 3.70 -23.86 1.81
C ALA A 437 2.19 -23.80 1.49
N ALA A 438 1.39 -24.16 2.47
CA ALA A 438 -0.03 -24.37 2.37
C ALA A 438 -0.89 -23.30 3.04
N GLY A 439 -0.29 -22.30 3.67
CA GLY A 439 -1.05 -21.20 4.22
C GLY A 439 -1.44 -21.36 5.68
N ASN A 440 -1.03 -22.42 6.39
CA ASN A 440 -1.38 -22.58 7.80
C ASN A 440 -0.46 -21.77 8.66
N LEU A 441 -1.05 -20.76 9.25
CA LEU A 441 -0.32 -19.80 10.04
C LEU A 441 -0.21 -20.30 11.48
N ALA A 442 1.01 -20.63 11.89
CA ALA A 442 1.33 -20.74 13.30
C ALA A 442 1.75 -19.37 13.84
N THR A 443 1.41 -19.11 15.08
CA THR A 443 1.77 -17.87 15.78
C THR A 443 2.29 -18.21 17.16
N SER A 444 3.45 -17.69 17.52
CA SER A 444 4.03 -17.89 18.86
C SER A 444 3.29 -17.11 19.95
N GLY A 445 3.66 -17.36 21.21
CA GLY A 445 3.36 -16.44 22.31
C GLY A 445 4.09 -15.10 22.18
N ASP A 446 3.83 -14.20 23.12
CA ASP A 446 4.48 -12.89 23.22
C ASP A 446 5.89 -13.01 23.82
N PHE A 447 6.83 -12.32 23.19
CA PHE A 447 8.20 -12.17 23.65
C PHE A 447 8.56 -10.69 23.65
N THR A 448 9.63 -10.31 24.35
CA THR A 448 10.07 -8.92 24.40
C THR A 448 11.57 -8.78 24.18
N PHE A 449 11.97 -7.64 23.61
CA PHE A 449 13.34 -7.16 23.62
C PHE A 449 13.33 -5.63 23.70
N THR A 450 14.41 -5.04 24.21
CA THR A 450 14.58 -3.58 24.22
C THR A 450 15.65 -3.20 23.22
N THR A 451 15.33 -2.32 22.26
CA THR A 451 16.33 -1.80 21.33
C THR A 451 17.41 -1.04 22.06
N LEU A 452 18.64 -1.10 21.55
CA LEU A 452 19.70 -0.23 22.03
C LEU A 452 19.33 1.24 21.77
N THR A 453 19.99 2.17 22.44
CA THR A 453 19.85 3.61 22.18
C THR A 453 20.35 3.98 20.78
N ALA A 454 19.72 4.97 20.11
CA ALA A 454 19.96 5.30 18.71
C ALA A 454 21.45 5.54 18.48
N THR A 455 22.04 4.76 17.59
CA THR A 455 23.20 5.18 16.82
C THR A 455 22.58 5.86 15.59
N PRO A 456 22.35 7.17 15.64
CA PRO A 456 21.78 7.92 14.53
C PRO A 456 22.48 7.55 13.20
N THR A 457 21.71 7.06 12.22
CA THR A 457 22.20 6.90 10.84
C THR A 457 22.65 8.27 10.39
N LEU A 458 23.96 8.42 10.27
CA LEU A 458 24.53 9.72 10.05
C LEU A 458 24.09 10.21 8.67
N ALA A 459 23.31 11.30 8.64
CA ALA A 459 22.94 11.97 7.40
C ALA A 459 24.17 12.17 6.49
N PRO A 460 23.99 12.24 5.15
CA PRO A 460 25.06 12.61 4.23
C PRO A 460 25.84 13.78 4.78
N ARG A 461 27.16 13.63 4.82
CA ARG A 461 28.04 14.62 5.45
C ARG A 461 27.93 15.94 4.69
N LEU A 462 27.70 17.02 5.44
CA LEU A 462 27.66 18.37 4.89
C LEU A 462 28.97 18.63 4.16
N LEU A 463 28.85 19.07 2.91
CA LEU A 463 29.96 19.38 2.01
C LEU A 463 30.87 18.20 1.63
N LEU A 464 30.63 16.97 2.10
CA LEU A 464 31.49 15.81 1.81
C LEU A 464 30.69 14.71 1.13
N THR A 465 30.34 14.96 -0.13
CA THR A 465 29.78 13.91 -0.99
C THR A 465 30.80 12.78 -1.15
N PRO A 466 30.37 11.53 -1.42
CA PRO A 466 31.29 10.42 -1.62
C PRO A 466 32.36 10.70 -2.69
N GLY A 467 31.96 11.33 -3.80
CA GLY A 467 32.88 11.72 -4.88
C GLY A 467 33.90 12.77 -4.44
N ARG A 468 33.48 13.79 -3.69
CA ARG A 468 34.40 14.82 -3.17
C ARG A 468 35.37 14.21 -2.16
N LEU A 469 34.90 13.35 -1.26
CA LEU A 469 35.78 12.69 -0.29
C LEU A 469 36.83 11.81 -0.97
N ALA A 470 36.43 11.02 -1.98
CA ALA A 470 37.36 10.20 -2.75
C ALA A 470 38.43 11.04 -3.47
N GLN A 471 38.04 12.19 -4.02
CA GLN A 471 38.97 13.15 -4.62
C GLN A 471 39.98 13.67 -3.58
N LEU A 472 39.51 14.10 -2.40
CA LEU A 472 40.40 14.56 -1.33
C LEU A 472 41.35 13.46 -0.83
N GLN A 473 40.88 12.22 -0.74
CA GLN A 473 41.72 11.06 -0.42
C GLN A 473 42.80 10.82 -1.48
N THR A 474 42.47 11.03 -2.75
CA THR A 474 43.46 11.00 -3.85
C THR A 474 44.49 12.12 -3.66
N TYR A 475 44.09 13.32 -3.24
CA TYR A 475 45.00 14.44 -2.99
C TYR A 475 45.91 14.18 -1.80
N MET A 476 45.37 13.57 -0.74
CA MET A 476 46.15 13.07 0.38
C MET A 476 47.18 12.03 -0.07
N GLN A 477 46.79 11.05 -0.87
CA GLN A 477 47.69 9.99 -1.37
C GLN A 477 48.81 10.55 -2.25
N ARG A 478 48.51 11.56 -3.09
CA ARG A 478 49.51 12.32 -3.87
C ARG A 478 50.33 13.30 -3.02
N ASN A 479 50.01 13.43 -1.74
CA ASN A 479 50.65 14.33 -0.78
C ASN A 479 50.75 15.79 -1.30
N THR A 480 49.64 16.32 -1.80
CA THR A 480 49.61 17.64 -2.44
C THR A 480 49.92 18.77 -1.46
N ALA A 481 50.32 19.95 -1.97
CA ALA A 481 50.69 21.08 -1.11
C ALA A 481 49.56 21.52 -0.17
N ARG A 482 48.31 21.45 -0.63
CA ARG A 482 47.12 21.77 0.19
C ARG A 482 46.88 20.74 1.27
N TRP A 483 47.06 19.46 0.96
CA TRP A 483 47.01 18.40 1.96
C TRP A 483 48.09 18.60 3.02
N GLN A 484 49.34 18.87 2.63
CA GLN A 484 50.44 19.12 3.57
C GLN A 484 50.13 20.30 4.50
N ALA A 485 49.55 21.38 3.97
CA ALA A 485 49.17 22.55 4.75
C ALA A 485 48.04 22.25 5.75
N LEU A 486 47.00 21.51 5.34
CA LEU A 486 45.91 21.07 6.22
C LEU A 486 46.43 20.14 7.32
N ARG A 487 47.22 19.12 6.96
CA ARG A 487 47.78 18.15 7.89
C ARG A 487 48.65 18.82 8.96
N ALA A 488 49.57 19.70 8.54
CA ALA A 488 50.44 20.43 9.47
C ALA A 488 49.65 21.23 10.51
N GLN A 489 48.50 21.79 10.12
CA GLN A 489 47.64 22.50 11.05
C GLN A 489 46.86 21.55 11.97
N ALA A 490 46.34 20.45 11.43
CA ALA A 490 45.65 19.44 12.24
C ALA A 490 46.57 18.81 13.30
N ASP A 491 47.83 18.56 12.94
CA ASP A 491 48.87 18.05 13.87
C ASP A 491 49.18 19.06 14.98
N ALA A 492 49.21 20.36 14.66
CA ALA A 492 49.45 21.43 15.64
C ALA A 492 48.26 21.72 16.57
N ALA A 493 47.03 21.36 16.17
CA ALA A 493 45.79 21.67 16.91
C ALA A 493 45.54 20.77 18.15
N THR A 494 46.52 19.95 18.55
CA THR A 494 46.41 19.01 19.67
C THR A 494 46.24 19.69 21.05
N GLY A 495 46.57 20.99 21.17
CA GLY A 495 46.45 21.79 22.42
C GLY A 495 45.37 22.89 22.45
N THR A 496 44.68 23.20 21.35
CA THR A 496 43.79 24.40 21.22
C THR A 496 42.32 24.12 21.54
N SER A 497 41.60 25.00 22.23
CA SER A 497 40.18 24.84 22.58
C SER A 497 39.19 25.59 21.68
N GLY A 498 39.68 26.30 20.66
CA GLY A 498 38.88 27.14 19.77
C GLY A 498 38.04 26.33 18.77
N THR A 499 36.82 26.80 18.52
CA THR A 499 35.85 26.24 17.55
C THR A 499 36.33 26.38 16.10
N ASP A 500 37.19 27.35 15.80
CA ASP A 500 37.82 27.60 14.52
C ASP A 500 38.66 26.44 13.98
N MET A 501 39.15 25.56 14.86
CA MET A 501 39.90 24.34 14.48
C MET A 501 39.01 23.16 14.10
N LEU A 502 37.69 23.24 14.32
CA LEU A 502 36.76 22.15 14.04
C LEU A 502 36.74 21.71 12.57
N PRO A 503 36.70 22.62 11.57
CA PRO A 503 36.78 22.22 10.17
C PRO A 503 38.13 21.55 9.82
N VAL A 504 39.24 22.03 10.40
CA VAL A 504 40.58 21.48 10.13
C VAL A 504 40.70 20.05 10.65
N LEU A 505 40.36 19.85 11.93
CA LEU A 505 40.42 18.54 12.58
C LEU A 505 39.40 17.56 11.97
N GLY A 506 38.18 18.04 11.70
CA GLY A 506 37.14 17.24 11.08
C GLY A 506 37.53 16.78 9.68
N LEU A 507 38.01 17.69 8.81
CA LEU A 507 38.39 17.32 7.44
C LEU A 507 39.59 16.38 7.42
N ALA A 508 40.61 16.65 8.24
CA ALA A 508 41.77 15.77 8.37
C ALA A 508 41.35 14.36 8.82
N TYR A 509 40.42 14.25 9.79
CA TYR A 509 39.83 12.97 10.18
C TYR A 509 39.11 12.30 9.01
N ARG A 510 38.22 12.99 8.31
CA ARG A 510 37.43 12.38 7.22
C ARG A 510 38.32 11.82 6.11
N VAL A 511 39.40 12.51 5.80
CA VAL A 511 40.31 12.16 4.72
C VAL A 511 41.26 11.02 5.12
N THR A 512 41.73 11.00 6.37
CA THR A 512 42.75 10.03 6.84
C THR A 512 42.18 8.82 7.59
N GLY A 513 40.99 8.94 8.19
CA GLY A 513 40.49 8.00 9.19
C GLY A 513 41.19 8.10 10.56
N ASN A 514 42.11 9.06 10.77
CA ASN A 514 42.85 9.18 12.02
C ASN A 514 41.96 9.72 13.15
N THR A 515 41.58 8.83 14.08
CA THR A 515 40.68 9.13 15.20
C THR A 515 41.28 10.09 16.23
N THR A 516 42.58 10.39 16.18
CA THR A 516 43.21 11.40 17.04
C THR A 516 42.64 12.79 16.77
N TYR A 517 42.49 13.15 15.48
CA TYR A 517 41.91 14.44 15.11
C TYR A 517 40.44 14.52 15.53
N ALA A 518 39.69 13.44 15.34
CA ALA A 518 38.29 13.39 15.74
C ALA A 518 38.10 13.47 17.25
N SER A 519 38.94 12.78 18.03
CA SER A 519 38.93 12.84 19.50
C SER A 519 39.19 14.27 19.99
N ARG A 520 40.08 15.01 19.32
CA ARG A 520 40.32 16.42 19.64
C ARG A 520 39.13 17.30 19.29
N ALA A 521 38.57 17.15 18.09
CA ALA A 521 37.37 17.88 17.67
C ALA A 521 36.18 17.61 18.61
N ALA A 522 35.98 16.36 19.02
CA ALA A 522 34.98 15.97 20.01
C ALA A 522 35.18 16.67 21.35
N SER A 523 36.43 16.81 21.81
CA SER A 523 36.73 17.60 23.02
C SER A 523 36.32 19.07 22.87
N ILE A 524 36.59 19.69 21.72
CA ILE A 524 36.23 21.10 21.47
C ILE A 524 34.70 21.25 21.45
N LEU A 525 33.99 20.34 20.78
CA LEU A 525 32.52 20.36 20.73
C LEU A 525 31.92 20.26 22.13
N ARG A 526 32.40 19.34 22.97
CA ARG A 526 31.87 19.13 24.34
C ARG A 526 32.05 20.35 25.24
N THR A 527 33.22 20.98 25.17
CA THR A 527 33.52 22.16 25.99
C THR A 527 32.70 23.38 25.54
N ASN A 528 32.39 23.49 24.24
CA ASN A 528 31.71 24.66 23.69
C ASN A 528 30.18 24.49 23.59
N ALA A 529 29.67 23.29 23.42
CA ALA A 529 28.23 23.00 23.34
C ALA A 529 27.57 22.88 24.74
N VAL A 530 27.72 23.91 25.56
CA VAL A 530 27.09 24.01 26.88
C VAL A 530 26.13 25.20 26.91
N ALA A 531 25.04 25.09 27.67
CA ALA A 531 23.98 26.10 27.71
C ALA A 531 24.50 27.50 28.04
N SER A 532 25.49 27.60 28.95
CA SER A 532 26.11 28.87 29.36
C SER A 532 26.99 29.52 28.29
N ASN A 533 27.46 28.77 27.30
CA ASN A 533 28.36 29.30 26.27
C ASN A 533 27.55 29.87 25.11
N THR A 534 27.19 31.15 25.20
CA THR A 534 26.52 31.90 24.11
C THR A 534 27.53 32.23 23.00
N ILE A 535 27.09 32.47 21.76
CA ILE A 535 27.96 32.99 20.66
C ILE A 535 28.30 34.48 20.92
N PHE A 536 28.58 34.83 22.18
CA PHE A 536 28.77 36.15 22.81
C PHE A 536 27.49 36.91 23.25
N ASN A 537 27.64 37.66 24.36
CA ASN A 537 26.68 38.49 25.14
C ASN A 537 25.93 39.60 24.37
N ARG A 538 25.75 39.44 23.06
CA ARG A 538 24.65 40.02 22.29
C ARG A 538 24.11 38.86 21.49
N GLU A 539 23.22 38.06 22.09
CA GLU A 539 22.62 36.83 21.52
C GLU A 539 21.91 37.02 20.15
N HIS A 540 22.02 38.22 19.58
CA HIS A 540 21.19 38.80 18.57
C HIS A 540 21.98 39.32 17.35
N ASN A 541 23.31 39.09 17.28
CA ASN A 541 24.17 39.60 16.22
C ASN A 541 24.51 38.53 15.17
N GLY A 542 23.98 38.68 13.94
CA GLY A 542 24.28 37.82 12.80
C GLY A 542 25.74 37.83 12.32
N TYR A 543 26.61 38.68 12.86
CA TYR A 543 28.03 38.68 12.51
C TYR A 543 28.75 37.38 12.94
N TYR A 544 28.77 37.10 14.25
CA TYR A 544 29.50 35.94 14.80
C TYR A 544 28.84 34.60 14.48
N TYR A 545 27.52 34.60 14.27
CA TYR A 545 26.80 33.40 13.82
C TYR A 545 27.29 32.87 12.46
N ARG A 546 27.87 33.72 11.60
CA ARG A 546 28.44 33.29 10.31
C ARG A 546 29.61 32.32 10.45
N THR A 547 30.34 32.39 11.56
CA THR A 547 31.54 31.59 11.81
C THR A 547 31.30 30.57 12.91
N GLU A 548 30.86 30.99 14.09
CA GLU A 548 30.79 30.12 15.26
C GLU A 548 29.74 29.02 15.12
N LEU A 549 28.52 29.38 14.71
CA LEU A 549 27.46 28.41 14.50
C LEU A 549 27.82 27.46 13.35
N TRP A 550 28.47 28.00 12.31
CA TRP A 550 28.95 27.24 11.18
C TRP A 550 30.05 26.23 11.55
N TYR A 551 31.07 26.64 12.31
CA TYR A 551 32.16 25.76 12.74
C TYR A 551 31.66 24.66 13.68
N MET A 552 30.75 25.00 14.59
CA MET A 552 30.09 24.01 15.45
C MET A 552 29.27 23.02 14.62
N ALA A 553 28.50 23.49 13.63
CA ALA A 553 27.68 22.63 12.77
C ALA A 553 28.53 21.66 11.92
N ILE A 554 29.55 22.17 11.22
CA ILE A 554 30.43 21.33 10.38
C ILE A 554 31.33 20.42 11.22
N GLY A 555 31.87 20.94 12.32
CA GLY A 555 32.63 20.14 13.28
C GLY A 555 31.80 18.96 13.77
N PHE A 556 30.59 19.23 14.26
CA PHE A 556 29.65 18.21 14.70
C PHE A 556 29.35 17.22 13.57
N ASP A 557 28.99 17.72 12.39
CA ASP A 557 28.63 16.85 11.27
C ASP A 557 29.77 15.91 10.86
N TRP A 558 31.01 16.38 10.83
CA TRP A 558 32.15 15.58 10.38
C TRP A 558 32.62 14.56 11.43
N VAL A 559 32.47 14.83 12.73
CA VAL A 559 32.98 13.94 13.79
C VAL A 559 31.90 13.28 14.67
N LYS A 560 30.61 13.45 14.36
CA LYS A 560 29.50 12.84 15.13
C LYS A 560 29.54 11.32 15.24
N ASP A 561 30.23 10.61 14.35
CA ASP A 561 30.53 9.18 14.45
C ASP A 561 31.42 8.83 15.65
N GLN A 562 32.19 9.79 16.17
CA GLN A 562 33.12 9.62 17.29
C GLN A 562 32.57 10.16 18.62
N LEU A 563 31.34 10.69 18.62
CA LEU A 563 30.65 11.16 19.82
C LEU A 563 29.74 10.06 20.39
N THR A 564 29.53 10.05 21.70
CA THR A 564 28.49 9.23 22.34
C THR A 564 27.09 9.76 22.00
N PRO A 565 26.01 8.96 22.14
CA PRO A 565 24.65 9.44 21.94
C PRO A 565 24.32 10.69 22.79
N ALA A 566 24.76 10.74 24.04
CA ALA A 566 24.53 11.87 24.93
C ALA A 566 25.27 13.14 24.46
N GLU A 567 26.54 13.00 24.05
CA GLU A 567 27.31 14.13 23.51
C GLU A 567 26.73 14.63 22.18
N ARG A 568 26.20 13.72 21.34
CA ARG A 568 25.51 14.13 20.12
C ARG A 568 24.24 14.93 20.41
N ALA A 569 23.43 14.47 21.36
CA ALA A 569 22.22 15.17 21.79
C ALA A 569 22.55 16.54 22.39
N GLN A 570 23.61 16.63 23.19
CA GLN A 570 24.11 17.89 23.76
C GLN A 570 24.48 18.90 22.66
N VAL A 571 25.31 18.49 21.69
CA VAL A 571 25.77 19.39 20.61
C VAL A 571 24.63 19.80 19.70
N ALA A 572 23.78 18.85 19.30
CA ALA A 572 22.62 19.12 18.46
C ALA A 572 21.59 20.03 19.13
N GLY A 573 21.32 19.80 20.43
CA GLY A 573 20.46 20.67 21.22
C GLY A 573 21.00 22.09 21.28
N TRP A 574 22.30 22.26 21.53
CA TRP A 574 22.95 23.57 21.51
C TRP A 574 22.82 24.27 20.15
N LEU A 575 23.02 23.56 19.04
CA LEU A 575 22.83 24.12 17.69
C LEU A 575 21.39 24.63 17.49
N MET A 576 20.39 23.86 17.95
CA MET A 576 18.97 24.21 17.78
C MET A 576 18.51 25.32 18.72
N ASP A 577 19.04 25.41 19.92
CA ASP A 577 18.80 26.57 20.81
C ASP A 577 19.29 27.87 20.15
N ARG A 578 20.42 27.82 19.42
CA ARG A 578 20.94 28.97 18.66
C ARG A 578 20.14 29.28 17.41
N ALA A 579 19.59 28.28 16.74
CA ALA A 579 18.70 28.49 15.60
C ALA A 579 17.37 29.12 16.04
N ASP A 580 16.78 28.65 17.15
CA ASP A 580 15.53 29.19 17.71
C ASP A 580 15.68 30.66 18.15
N ALA A 581 16.84 31.02 18.70
CA ALA A 581 17.05 32.34 19.28
C ALA A 581 17.10 33.49 18.25
N VAL A 582 17.42 33.23 16.98
CA VAL A 582 17.79 34.28 16.02
C VAL A 582 16.69 34.77 15.09
N TRP A 583 15.65 33.97 14.85
CA TRP A 583 14.60 34.30 13.88
C TRP A 583 13.37 34.91 14.55
N PRO A 584 12.71 35.93 13.94
CA PRO A 584 11.42 36.43 14.41
C PRO A 584 10.33 35.35 14.47
N GLU A 585 10.37 34.37 13.57
CA GLU A 585 9.37 33.31 13.48
C GLU A 585 9.38 32.37 14.68
N THR A 586 10.52 32.21 15.36
CA THR A 586 10.68 31.42 16.59
C THR A 586 10.85 32.31 17.82
N THR A 587 11.35 33.53 17.67
CA THR A 587 11.50 34.52 18.73
C THR A 587 10.84 35.85 18.30
N PRO A 588 9.51 36.03 18.49
CA PRO A 588 8.75 37.19 17.97
C PRO A 588 9.29 38.57 18.37
N SER A 589 9.96 38.67 19.51
CA SER A 589 10.64 39.90 19.96
C SER A 589 11.77 40.35 19.02
N ARG A 590 12.20 39.51 18.07
CA ARG A 590 13.19 39.82 17.04
C ARG A 590 12.62 40.43 15.77
N SER A 591 11.31 40.63 15.67
CA SER A 591 10.69 41.21 14.47
C SER A 591 11.26 42.57 14.04
N THR A 592 11.85 43.33 14.97
CA THR A 592 12.55 44.61 14.72
C THR A 592 14.08 44.48 14.68
N GLY A 593 14.60 43.25 14.72
CA GLY A 593 16.03 42.97 14.71
C GLY A 593 16.70 43.45 13.42
N TRP A 594 17.92 43.97 13.55
CA TRP A 594 18.69 44.43 12.40
C TRP A 594 19.00 43.28 11.44
N ALA A 595 18.81 43.53 10.14
CA ALA A 595 19.10 42.63 9.01
C ALA A 595 18.32 41.30 8.92
N VAL A 596 17.38 40.98 9.82
CA VAL A 596 16.64 39.69 9.82
C VAL A 596 15.78 39.43 8.58
N SER A 597 15.50 40.47 7.79
CA SER A 597 14.73 40.41 6.54
C SER A 597 15.47 40.98 5.33
N ASN A 598 16.77 41.30 5.46
CA ASN A 598 17.54 41.97 4.40
C ASN A 598 18.67 41.07 3.86
N PRO A 599 18.42 40.29 2.78
CA PRO A 599 19.44 39.39 2.20
C PRO A 599 20.65 40.10 1.61
N ALA A 600 20.54 41.42 1.34
CA ALA A 600 21.62 42.25 0.84
C ALA A 600 22.67 42.57 1.92
N ASN A 601 22.30 42.47 3.19
CA ASN A 601 23.17 42.76 4.33
C ASN A 601 23.90 41.50 4.79
N ASN A 602 25.20 41.61 5.03
CA ASN A 602 26.04 40.48 5.37
C ASN A 602 25.70 39.82 6.73
N TYR A 603 25.06 40.52 7.66
CA TYR A 603 24.61 39.95 8.95
C TYR A 603 23.46 38.95 8.75
N PHE A 604 22.62 39.13 7.74
CA PHE A 604 21.53 38.18 7.42
C PHE A 604 22.06 36.76 7.24
N TRP A 605 23.24 36.64 6.66
CA TRP A 605 23.86 35.35 6.36
C TRP A 605 24.34 34.59 7.60
N GLY A 606 24.48 35.25 8.74
CA GLY A 606 24.67 34.54 10.01
C GLY A 606 23.39 33.90 10.51
N PHE A 607 22.25 34.57 10.36
CA PHE A 607 20.97 33.97 10.70
C PHE A 607 20.68 32.78 9.79
N MET A 608 21.01 32.89 8.49
CA MET A 608 20.90 31.77 7.55
C MET A 608 21.82 30.58 7.87
N MET A 609 22.84 30.73 8.73
CA MET A 609 23.62 29.58 9.24
C MET A 609 22.80 28.66 10.16
N SER A 610 21.61 29.08 10.60
CA SER A 610 20.62 28.16 11.19
C SER A 610 20.25 27.00 10.24
N TRP A 611 20.36 27.18 8.93
CA TRP A 611 20.07 26.14 7.94
C TRP A 611 21.07 24.97 8.01
N PRO A 612 22.40 25.18 7.84
CA PRO A 612 23.36 24.09 8.04
C PRO A 612 23.40 23.59 9.48
N ALA A 613 23.15 24.43 10.49
CA ALA A 613 23.00 23.96 11.87
C ALA A 613 21.85 22.95 12.01
N ALA A 614 20.69 23.24 11.39
CA ALA A 614 19.55 22.33 11.36
C ALA A 614 19.86 21.04 10.61
N LEU A 615 20.52 21.15 9.44
CA LEU A 615 20.96 19.96 8.69
C LEU A 615 21.92 19.08 9.50
N ALA A 616 22.84 19.69 10.27
CA ALA A 616 23.78 18.95 11.11
C ALA A 616 23.09 18.28 12.33
N ALA A 617 22.12 18.97 12.94
CA ALA A 617 21.39 18.53 14.13
C ALA A 617 20.27 17.51 13.86
N GLU A 618 19.90 17.30 12.59
CA GLU A 618 18.83 16.40 12.15
C GLU A 618 18.99 14.98 12.74
N GLY A 619 18.01 14.52 13.51
CA GLY A 619 18.01 13.20 14.14
C GLY A 619 18.89 13.06 15.39
N PHE A 620 19.51 14.15 15.85
CA PHE A 620 20.32 14.20 17.06
C PHE A 620 19.76 15.13 18.13
N ASP A 621 19.03 16.18 17.73
CA ASP A 621 18.35 17.07 18.67
C ASP A 621 17.23 16.34 19.41
N THR A 622 17.27 16.37 20.75
CA THR A 622 16.24 15.82 21.63
C THR A 622 15.44 16.89 22.36
N GLY A 623 15.72 18.17 22.08
CA GLY A 623 15.03 19.30 22.70
C GLY A 623 13.69 19.63 22.05
N SER A 624 13.00 20.61 22.62
CA SER A 624 11.74 21.12 22.09
C SER A 624 11.62 22.62 22.35
N HIS A 625 10.91 23.34 21.49
CA HIS A 625 10.68 24.77 21.63
C HIS A 625 9.21 25.12 21.32
N PRO A 626 8.59 26.13 21.99
CA PRO A 626 7.15 26.38 21.89
C PRO A 626 6.61 26.63 20.47
N ILE A 627 7.45 27.15 19.56
CA ILE A 627 7.03 27.48 18.18
C ILE A 627 7.57 26.48 17.15
N SER A 628 8.85 26.11 17.24
CA SER A 628 9.50 25.16 16.32
C SER A 628 9.20 23.69 16.67
N GLY A 629 8.51 23.45 17.79
CA GLY A 629 8.02 22.13 18.19
C GLY A 629 9.12 21.20 18.69
N THR A 630 8.85 19.89 18.59
CA THR A 630 9.79 18.81 18.97
C THR A 630 10.73 18.40 17.83
N ASN A 631 10.47 18.81 16.60
CA ASN A 631 11.37 18.60 15.46
C ASN A 631 11.90 19.95 14.94
N ARG A 632 12.72 20.58 15.78
CA ARG A 632 13.31 21.91 15.53
C ARG A 632 14.20 21.93 14.27
N PRO A 633 15.04 20.91 13.99
CA PRO A 633 15.78 20.83 12.74
C PRO A 633 14.87 20.94 11.50
N GLN A 634 13.81 20.14 11.42
CA GLN A 634 12.88 20.20 10.29
C GLN A 634 12.24 21.58 10.14
N TYR A 635 11.82 22.20 11.24
CA TYR A 635 11.25 23.55 11.23
C TYR A 635 12.22 24.56 10.62
N HIS A 636 13.46 24.59 11.10
CA HIS A 636 14.47 25.56 10.64
C HIS A 636 14.89 25.34 9.18
N ARG A 637 14.93 24.10 8.71
CA ARG A 637 15.12 23.82 7.26
C ARG A 637 14.00 24.41 6.42
N ASN A 638 12.75 24.21 6.83
CA ASN A 638 11.59 24.76 6.13
C ASN A 638 11.59 26.29 6.15
N LEU A 639 11.92 26.89 7.29
CA LEU A 639 12.01 28.33 7.45
C LEU A 639 13.10 28.92 6.53
N ALA A 640 14.29 28.32 6.51
CA ALA A 640 15.39 28.79 5.69
C ALA A 640 15.09 28.65 4.19
N LEU A 641 14.46 27.55 3.77
CA LEU A 641 14.01 27.38 2.38
C LEU A 641 12.90 28.38 2.00
N SER A 642 12.01 28.73 2.93
CA SER A 642 11.02 29.80 2.73
C SER A 642 11.71 31.15 2.53
N LYS A 643 12.69 31.51 3.38
CA LYS A 643 13.47 32.75 3.24
C LYS A 643 14.31 32.78 1.97
N TRP A 644 14.85 31.64 1.53
CA TRP A 644 15.52 31.51 0.23
C TRP A 644 14.59 31.95 -0.90
N ARG A 645 13.38 31.38 -0.95
CA ARG A 645 12.40 31.66 -2.02
C ARG A 645 11.80 33.05 -1.95
N THR A 646 11.54 33.57 -0.75
CA THR A 646 10.74 34.79 -0.56
C THR A 646 11.57 36.06 -0.35
N LEU A 647 12.84 35.94 0.07
CA LEU A 647 13.73 37.08 0.29
C LEU A 647 14.96 37.01 -0.61
N VAL A 648 15.70 35.90 -0.57
CA VAL A 648 17.01 35.79 -1.24
C VAL A 648 16.84 35.78 -2.76
N ARG A 649 15.98 34.92 -3.32
CA ARG A 649 15.74 34.83 -4.76
C ARG A 649 15.28 36.16 -5.37
N PRO A 650 14.28 36.86 -4.81
CA PRO A 650 13.93 38.20 -5.29
C PRO A 650 15.08 39.20 -5.27
N PHE A 651 15.96 39.14 -4.27
CA PHE A 651 17.15 40.00 -4.24
C PHE A 651 18.14 39.63 -5.35
N THR A 652 18.51 38.36 -5.47
CA THR A 652 19.53 37.90 -6.43
C THR A 652 19.09 38.02 -7.88
N ASP A 653 17.79 37.90 -8.14
CA ASP A 653 17.21 37.93 -9.49
C ASP A 653 16.94 39.36 -9.98
N ASN A 654 16.88 40.33 -9.05
CA ASN A 654 16.69 41.75 -9.35
C ASN A 654 17.95 42.56 -9.04
N TRP A 655 18.04 43.13 -7.84
CA TRP A 655 19.13 44.04 -7.47
C TRP A 655 20.51 43.37 -7.59
N GLY A 656 20.64 42.11 -7.19
CA GLY A 656 21.89 41.36 -7.27
C GLY A 656 22.24 40.87 -8.68
N LYS A 657 21.37 41.05 -9.67
CA LYS A 657 21.59 40.51 -11.03
C LYS A 657 22.92 41.02 -11.59
N GLY A 658 23.75 40.11 -12.10
CA GLY A 658 25.15 40.42 -12.44
C GLY A 658 26.15 40.20 -11.31
N GLY A 659 25.74 39.56 -10.21
CA GLY A 659 26.66 38.95 -9.23
C GLY A 659 27.31 39.91 -8.24
N VAL A 660 26.89 41.17 -8.22
CA VAL A 660 27.41 42.20 -7.32
C VAL A 660 26.73 42.08 -5.96
N TRP A 661 27.54 42.19 -4.90
CA TRP A 661 27.02 42.28 -3.54
C TRP A 661 26.71 43.72 -3.13
N ALA A 662 25.60 43.96 -2.44
CA ALA A 662 25.11 45.31 -2.13
C ALA A 662 26.03 46.14 -1.24
N GLU A 663 26.68 45.49 -0.29
CA GLU A 663 27.61 46.16 0.62
C GLU A 663 29.00 46.34 0.03
N GLY A 664 29.24 45.86 -1.20
CA GLY A 664 30.50 46.04 -1.91
C GLY A 664 31.36 44.80 -2.01
N THR A 665 32.56 45.00 -2.55
CA THR A 665 33.55 43.96 -2.86
C THR A 665 34.12 43.29 -1.60
N ASN A 666 34.34 44.04 -0.50
CA ASN A 666 34.86 43.49 0.77
C ASN A 666 33.82 43.02 1.79
N TYR A 667 32.54 43.38 1.66
CA TYR A 667 31.47 42.92 2.57
C TYR A 667 30.62 41.80 1.97
N ASP A 668 31.08 41.27 0.85
CA ASP A 668 30.47 40.18 0.09
C ASP A 668 30.29 38.89 0.92
N SER A 669 29.06 38.36 0.88
CA SER A 669 28.63 37.12 1.55
C SER A 669 28.27 35.98 0.59
N THR A 670 28.70 36.06 -0.68
CA THR A 670 28.64 34.96 -1.67
C THR A 670 29.26 33.67 -1.11
N TYR A 671 30.33 33.78 -0.33
CA TYR A 671 30.92 32.67 0.42
C TYR A 671 29.89 31.94 1.28
N ASN A 672 29.23 32.68 2.19
CA ASN A 672 28.26 32.13 3.12
C ASN A 672 27.06 31.53 2.39
N MET A 673 26.57 32.22 1.35
CA MET A 673 25.51 31.72 0.49
C MET A 673 25.90 30.38 -0.14
N ALA A 674 27.06 30.31 -0.78
CA ALA A 674 27.51 29.11 -1.47
C ALA A 674 27.76 27.94 -0.50
N LEU A 675 28.31 28.19 0.69
CA LEU A 675 28.43 27.18 1.74
C LEU A 675 27.08 26.60 2.17
N ILE A 676 26.09 27.46 2.42
CA ILE A 676 24.75 27.04 2.86
C ILE A 676 24.08 26.21 1.77
N LEU A 677 24.17 26.64 0.51
CA LEU A 677 23.57 25.91 -0.62
C LEU A 677 24.29 24.60 -0.91
N ASP A 678 25.61 24.52 -0.76
CA ASP A 678 26.35 23.26 -0.88
C ASP A 678 26.04 22.32 0.29
N ALA A 679 25.88 22.84 1.51
CA ALA A 679 25.42 22.05 2.65
C ALA A 679 24.02 21.49 2.40
N HIS A 680 23.11 22.29 1.86
CA HIS A 680 21.78 21.85 1.44
C HIS A 680 21.84 20.79 0.34
N LYS A 681 22.63 21.02 -0.71
CA LYS A 681 22.82 20.09 -1.83
C LYS A 681 23.39 18.75 -1.36
N SER A 682 24.45 18.77 -0.56
CA SER A 682 25.08 17.56 -0.04
C SER A 682 24.17 16.77 0.91
N ALA A 683 23.35 17.46 1.71
CA ALA A 683 22.43 16.83 2.63
C ALA A 683 21.14 16.29 1.97
N THR A 684 20.62 16.99 0.96
CA THR A 684 19.27 16.72 0.39
C THR A 684 19.27 16.26 -1.06
N GLY A 685 20.38 16.41 -1.78
CA GLY A 685 20.48 16.19 -3.23
C GLY A 685 19.91 17.33 -4.08
N GLN A 686 19.23 18.32 -3.49
CA GLN A 686 18.65 19.43 -4.24
C GLN A 686 19.70 20.49 -4.58
N ASP A 687 20.02 20.63 -5.87
CA ASP A 687 21.01 21.61 -6.36
C ASP A 687 20.36 22.97 -6.65
N LEU A 688 20.33 23.83 -5.63
CA LEU A 688 19.88 25.23 -5.77
C LEU A 688 20.95 26.15 -6.39
N ILE A 689 22.21 25.70 -6.47
CA ILE A 689 23.31 26.51 -7.04
C ILE A 689 23.20 26.56 -8.57
N ASN A 690 22.77 25.44 -9.17
CA ASN A 690 22.67 25.29 -10.63
C ASN A 690 21.21 25.23 -11.12
N GLU A 691 20.25 25.65 -10.30
CA GLU A 691 18.83 25.64 -10.70
C GLU A 691 18.57 26.59 -11.89
N PRO A 692 17.67 26.23 -12.82
CA PRO A 692 17.34 27.10 -13.94
C PRO A 692 16.91 28.50 -13.48
N GLY A 693 17.49 29.52 -14.13
CA GLY A 693 17.21 30.92 -13.81
C GLY A 693 17.98 31.48 -12.61
N PHE A 694 18.80 30.69 -11.89
CA PHE A 694 19.72 31.23 -10.89
C PHE A 694 21.12 31.43 -11.47
N ASN A 695 21.51 32.68 -11.70
CA ASN A 695 22.83 33.01 -12.27
C ASN A 695 23.73 33.78 -11.30
N PHE A 696 23.21 34.27 -10.17
CA PHE A 696 23.92 35.17 -9.27
C PHE A 696 25.31 34.69 -8.85
N LEU A 697 25.45 33.42 -8.43
CA LEU A 697 26.75 32.88 -8.02
C LEU A 697 27.75 32.78 -9.19
N LYS A 698 27.31 32.35 -10.38
CA LYS A 698 28.14 32.32 -11.59
C LYS A 698 28.59 33.73 -11.98
N ASP A 699 27.65 34.67 -11.94
CA ASP A 699 27.91 36.08 -12.21
C ASP A 699 28.82 36.71 -11.14
N SER A 700 28.77 36.25 -9.88
CA SER A 700 29.66 36.74 -8.84
C SER A 700 31.13 36.36 -9.07
N LEU A 701 31.39 35.20 -9.69
CA LEU A 701 32.74 34.82 -10.12
C LEU A 701 33.24 35.72 -11.25
N LYS A 702 32.37 36.00 -12.25
CA LYS A 702 32.70 36.95 -13.32
C LYS A 702 32.97 38.32 -12.73
N TRP A 703 32.04 38.85 -11.93
CA TRP A 703 32.20 40.13 -11.25
C TRP A 703 33.54 40.20 -10.51
N ARG A 704 33.93 39.14 -9.79
CA ARG A 704 35.23 39.10 -9.10
C ARG A 704 36.41 39.21 -10.06
N MET A 705 36.39 38.51 -11.19
CA MET A 705 37.45 38.60 -12.21
C MET A 705 37.56 40.03 -12.77
N TYR A 706 36.43 40.68 -13.07
CA TYR A 706 36.40 42.05 -13.60
C TYR A 706 36.69 43.13 -12.57
N SER A 707 36.28 42.92 -11.32
CA SER A 707 36.52 43.83 -10.20
C SER A 707 37.89 43.60 -9.55
N THR A 708 38.78 42.82 -10.16
CA THR A 708 40.16 42.66 -9.70
C THR A 708 41.12 43.38 -10.64
N ALA A 709 41.94 44.29 -10.11
CA ALA A 709 42.92 45.02 -10.91
C ALA A 709 44.03 44.07 -11.44
N PRO A 710 44.36 44.06 -12.75
CA PRO A 710 45.24 43.07 -13.37
C PRO A 710 46.67 42.95 -12.81
N ASN A 711 47.18 43.93 -12.05
CA ASN A 711 48.61 44.03 -11.70
C ASN A 711 48.94 44.26 -10.22
N ASN A 712 47.96 44.52 -9.35
CA ASN A 712 48.22 44.88 -7.95
C ASN A 712 47.54 43.97 -6.93
N GLY A 713 46.74 43.00 -7.37
CA GLY A 713 45.91 42.21 -6.46
C GLY A 713 45.09 43.12 -5.55
N VAL A 714 44.39 44.10 -6.10
CA VAL A 714 43.49 45.03 -5.39
C VAL A 714 42.11 44.93 -6.02
N ALA A 715 41.06 45.00 -5.21
CA ALA A 715 39.68 44.98 -5.69
C ALA A 715 39.20 46.39 -6.10
N TYR A 716 38.30 46.46 -7.07
CA TYR A 716 37.55 47.67 -7.41
C TYR A 716 36.77 48.14 -6.18
N ASN A 717 36.92 49.42 -5.84
CA ASN A 717 36.35 49.98 -4.62
C ASN A 717 34.85 50.24 -4.82
N TYR A 718 34.02 49.33 -4.35
CA TYR A 718 32.57 49.45 -4.37
C TYR A 718 31.99 49.19 -2.98
N GLY A 719 30.88 49.85 -2.66
CA GLY A 719 30.22 49.77 -1.35
C GLY A 719 31.04 50.35 -0.19
N ASP A 720 30.96 49.74 0.99
CA ASP A 720 31.60 50.22 2.22
C ASP A 720 33.15 50.22 2.15
N GLN A 721 33.72 49.57 1.14
CA GLN A 721 35.16 49.57 0.82
C GLN A 721 35.66 50.87 0.18
N SER A 722 34.77 51.73 -0.33
CA SER A 722 35.14 53.04 -0.91
C SER A 722 35.96 53.94 0.04
N ARG A 723 36.12 53.56 1.31
CA ARG A 723 36.95 54.20 2.33
C ARG A 723 38.46 53.85 2.24
N TYR A 724 38.87 52.81 1.52
CA TYR A 724 40.27 52.35 1.44
C TYR A 724 40.68 51.93 0.00
N PRO A 725 41.07 52.87 -0.87
CA PRO A 725 41.17 52.63 -2.29
C PRO A 725 42.28 51.68 -2.78
N GLU A 726 43.16 51.23 -1.87
CA GLU A 726 44.31 50.36 -2.14
C GLU A 726 44.27 49.04 -1.34
N ALA A 727 43.08 48.62 -0.88
CA ALA A 727 42.98 47.40 -0.06
C ALA A 727 43.43 46.17 -0.88
N PRO A 728 44.51 45.46 -0.46
CA PRO A 728 44.98 44.29 -1.16
C PRO A 728 43.93 43.16 -1.07
N LEU A 729 43.91 42.29 -2.08
CA LEU A 729 43.17 41.04 -2.08
C LEU A 729 43.64 40.23 -0.87
N TRP A 730 42.71 39.97 0.03
CA TRP A 730 42.99 39.18 1.21
C TRP A 730 42.68 37.71 0.94
N SER A 731 43.10 36.85 1.88
CA SER A 731 42.71 35.44 1.90
C SER A 731 41.18 35.24 1.81
N LEU A 732 40.39 36.23 2.26
CA LEU A 732 38.93 36.24 2.17
C LEU A 732 38.39 36.30 0.74
N ASP A 733 39.06 36.97 -0.20
CA ASP A 733 38.60 37.05 -1.60
C ASP A 733 38.78 35.72 -2.33
N ARG A 734 39.87 35.04 -2.01
CA ARG A 734 40.08 33.64 -2.41
C ARG A 734 38.98 32.75 -1.83
N LEU A 735 38.73 32.87 -0.52
CA LEU A 735 37.72 32.09 0.17
C LEU A 735 36.32 32.24 -0.45
N ARG A 736 35.93 33.46 -0.83
CA ARG A 736 34.62 33.75 -1.43
C ARG A 736 34.39 33.07 -2.77
N ALA A 737 35.44 32.84 -3.56
CA ALA A 737 35.33 32.18 -4.85
C ALA A 737 35.24 30.65 -4.72
N LEU A 738 35.90 30.06 -3.73
CA LEU A 738 36.13 28.60 -3.65
C LEU A 738 34.86 27.75 -3.64
N PRO A 739 33.85 27.97 -2.75
CA PRO A 739 32.67 27.12 -2.76
C PRO A 739 31.84 27.28 -4.03
N VAL A 740 31.82 28.47 -4.63
CA VAL A 740 31.12 28.71 -5.89
C VAL A 740 31.83 27.97 -7.03
N PHE A 741 33.13 28.16 -7.16
CA PHE A 741 34.01 27.50 -8.12
C PHE A 741 33.85 25.98 -8.12
N ALA A 742 33.74 25.37 -6.94
CA ALA A 742 33.62 23.93 -6.80
C ALA A 742 32.24 23.38 -7.16
N ASN A 743 31.20 24.23 -7.13
CA ASN A 743 29.81 23.76 -7.20
C ASN A 743 29.05 24.16 -8.47
N ILE A 744 29.56 25.12 -9.27
CA ILE A 744 28.94 25.46 -10.56
C ILE A 744 29.20 24.39 -11.63
N THR A 745 28.30 24.26 -12.61
CA THR A 745 28.46 23.31 -13.72
C THR A 745 29.17 23.88 -14.96
N ASP A 746 29.36 25.20 -15.03
CA ASP A 746 30.03 25.87 -16.16
C ASP A 746 31.54 25.62 -16.13
N GLN A 747 32.00 24.68 -16.94
CA GLN A 747 33.40 24.24 -16.97
C GLN A 747 34.37 25.36 -17.38
N THR A 748 34.01 26.17 -18.38
CA THR A 748 34.87 27.27 -18.85
C THR A 748 35.06 28.29 -17.75
N LEU A 749 33.96 28.70 -17.09
CA LEU A 749 34.03 29.62 -15.96
C LEU A 749 34.83 29.04 -14.79
N ARG A 750 34.72 27.73 -14.51
CA ARG A 750 35.58 27.07 -13.52
C ARG A 750 37.05 27.18 -13.90
N GLN A 751 37.44 26.83 -15.12
CA GLN A 751 38.84 26.89 -15.57
C GLN A 751 39.41 28.33 -15.52
N GLN A 752 38.59 29.33 -15.87
CA GLN A 752 38.93 30.76 -15.72
C GLN A 752 39.06 31.17 -14.25
N THR A 753 38.17 30.68 -13.38
CA THR A 753 38.24 30.94 -11.93
C THR A 753 39.48 30.32 -11.32
N LYS A 754 39.87 29.12 -11.75
CA LYS A 754 41.13 28.51 -11.33
C LYS A 754 42.34 29.33 -11.78
N TYR A 755 42.35 29.83 -13.02
CA TYR A 755 43.39 30.75 -13.47
C TYR A 755 43.47 31.99 -12.56
N TRP A 756 42.33 32.61 -12.24
CA TRP A 756 42.27 33.77 -11.32
C TRP A 756 42.79 33.43 -9.92
N LEU A 757 42.40 32.28 -9.36
CA LEU A 757 42.90 31.77 -8.07
C LEU A 757 44.42 31.54 -8.10
N ASP A 758 44.97 31.05 -9.20
CA ASP A 758 46.39 30.69 -9.29
C ASP A 758 47.30 31.89 -9.56
N GLN A 759 46.83 32.86 -10.35
CA GLN A 759 47.66 33.95 -10.87
C GLN A 759 47.38 35.30 -10.21
N VAL A 760 46.16 35.55 -9.75
CA VAL A 760 45.70 36.91 -9.36
C VAL A 760 45.42 37.02 -7.86
N ALA A 761 44.97 35.94 -7.22
CA ALA A 761 44.88 35.84 -5.75
C ALA A 761 45.87 34.83 -5.13
N PRO A 762 47.19 34.89 -5.44
CA PRO A 762 48.18 34.01 -4.85
C PRO A 762 48.65 34.56 -3.49
N SER A 763 47.92 34.27 -2.42
CA SER A 763 48.43 34.52 -1.07
C SER A 763 48.07 33.40 -0.13
N THR A 764 49.03 33.14 0.75
CA THR A 764 49.17 31.99 1.65
C THR A 764 47.91 31.66 2.41
N LEU A 765 47.63 30.37 2.51
CA LEU A 765 46.59 29.79 3.33
C LEU A 765 46.79 30.25 4.78
N ASP A 766 46.08 31.30 5.20
CA ASP A 766 46.00 31.60 6.62
C ASP A 766 45.46 30.37 7.35
N GLN A 767 45.74 30.29 8.65
CA GLN A 767 45.34 29.12 9.42
C GLN A 767 43.83 28.85 9.38
N TYR A 768 42.98 29.85 9.18
CA TYR A 768 41.52 29.66 9.27
C TYR A 768 40.91 29.11 7.96
N HIS A 769 41.64 29.20 6.84
CA HIS A 769 41.08 28.88 5.52
C HIS A 769 41.66 27.63 4.84
N LYS A 770 42.66 26.97 5.46
CA LYS A 770 43.30 25.75 4.92
C LYS A 770 42.32 24.61 4.67
N ALA A 771 41.35 24.40 5.55
CA ALA A 771 40.33 23.38 5.37
C ALA A 771 39.46 23.66 4.13
N TRP A 772 39.04 24.90 3.94
CA TRP A 772 38.19 25.29 2.80
C TRP A 772 38.93 25.27 1.48
N GLU A 773 40.20 25.65 1.47
CA GLU A 773 41.07 25.50 0.32
C GLU A 773 41.17 24.03 -0.09
N PHE A 774 41.53 23.15 0.85
CA PHE A 774 41.68 21.72 0.54
C PHE A 774 40.36 21.11 0.08
N LEU A 775 39.24 21.50 0.69
CA LEU A 775 37.92 20.99 0.37
C LEU A 775 37.44 21.34 -1.05
N TYR A 776 37.72 22.57 -1.51
CA TYR A 776 37.07 23.12 -2.71
C TYR A 776 37.98 23.34 -3.90
N TYR A 777 39.29 23.46 -3.68
CA TYR A 777 40.20 23.66 -4.79
C TYR A 777 40.37 22.36 -5.58
N ASP A 778 40.16 22.44 -6.89
CA ASP A 778 40.29 21.33 -7.82
C ASP A 778 41.72 21.36 -8.41
N GLU A 779 42.57 20.46 -7.93
CA GLU A 779 43.98 20.42 -8.33
C GLU A 779 44.19 19.94 -9.77
N ASP A 780 43.26 19.17 -10.30
CA ASP A 780 43.38 18.52 -11.61
C ASP A 780 42.66 19.29 -12.73
N LEU A 781 41.86 20.30 -12.38
CA LEU A 781 41.18 21.12 -13.36
C LEU A 781 42.22 21.91 -14.19
N PRO A 782 42.19 21.87 -15.53
CA PRO A 782 43.04 22.74 -16.33
C PRO A 782 42.67 24.23 -16.15
N VAL A 783 43.57 25.13 -16.51
CA VAL A 783 43.33 26.58 -16.45
C VAL A 783 43.02 27.15 -17.82
N THR A 784 42.12 28.14 -17.87
CA THR A 784 41.82 28.92 -19.07
C THR A 784 42.14 30.38 -18.77
N PRO A 785 43.05 31.04 -19.53
CA PRO A 785 43.38 32.44 -19.28
C PRO A 785 42.19 33.38 -19.38
N LEU A 786 42.21 34.45 -18.57
CA LEU A 786 41.17 35.47 -18.56
C LEU A 786 41.12 36.31 -19.86
N SER A 787 42.12 36.21 -20.74
CA SER A 787 42.13 36.88 -22.05
C SER A 787 41.00 36.45 -22.98
N SER A 788 40.32 35.34 -22.66
CA SER A 788 39.12 34.86 -23.35
C SER A 788 37.83 35.58 -22.93
N LEU A 789 37.85 36.37 -21.86
CA LEU A 789 36.70 37.13 -21.40
C LEU A 789 36.50 38.42 -22.23
N PRO A 790 35.25 38.87 -22.44
CA PRO A 790 34.99 40.21 -22.99
C PRO A 790 35.72 41.29 -22.20
N LEU A 791 36.09 42.41 -22.83
CA LEU A 791 36.79 43.50 -22.14
C LEU A 791 35.93 44.20 -21.07
N SER A 792 34.61 44.14 -21.21
CA SER A 792 33.69 44.82 -20.30
C SER A 792 32.67 43.87 -19.69
N TYR A 793 32.28 44.14 -18.45
CA TYR A 793 31.23 43.42 -17.74
C TYR A 793 30.18 44.39 -17.21
N TYR A 794 28.91 44.10 -17.51
CA TYR A 794 27.77 44.88 -17.04
C TYR A 794 27.00 44.08 -15.99
N ALA A 795 27.05 44.54 -14.74
CA ALA A 795 26.22 44.03 -13.67
C ALA A 795 24.87 44.75 -13.69
N GLU A 796 23.87 44.10 -14.29
CA GLU A 796 22.57 44.69 -14.63
C GLU A 796 21.80 45.22 -13.44
N GLY A 797 21.75 44.47 -12.34
CA GLY A 797 20.96 44.79 -11.16
C GLY A 797 21.34 46.13 -10.51
N PRO A 798 22.63 46.35 -10.18
CA PRO A 798 23.08 47.65 -9.68
C PRO A 798 23.37 48.68 -10.79
N GLY A 799 23.31 48.29 -12.06
CA GLY A 799 23.63 49.16 -13.21
C GLY A 799 25.11 49.52 -13.32
N LEU A 800 26.03 48.62 -12.94
CA LEU A 800 27.47 48.88 -12.93
C LEU A 800 28.15 48.34 -14.18
N LEU A 801 29.00 49.17 -14.81
CA LEU A 801 29.84 48.78 -15.93
C LEU A 801 31.31 48.86 -15.54
N VAL A 802 32.02 47.74 -15.62
CA VAL A 802 33.47 47.67 -15.46
C VAL A 802 34.10 47.40 -16.83
N LYS A 803 35.16 48.12 -17.16
CA LYS A 803 35.89 48.05 -18.44
C LYS A 803 37.38 47.94 -18.23
#